data_AF-A0A932U6S4-F1
#
_entry.id   AF-A0A932U6S4-F1
#
_cell.length_a   1.000
_cell.length_b   1.000
_cell.length_c   1.000
_cell.angle_alpha   90.00
_cell.angle_beta   90.00
_cell.angle_gamma   90.00
#
_symmetry.space_group_name_H-M   'P 1'
#
loop_
_entity.id
_entity.type
_entity.pdbx_description
1 polymer ?
#
loop_
_entity_poly.entity_id
_entity_poly.type
_entity_poly.pdbx_seq_one_letter_code
_entity_poly.pdbx_strand_id
1 'polypeptide(L)'
;GVDVRGVGGNIVVAPSIHPSGNLYKWLVYPVQTPPQPLPGFLLDILRPKKADPAPGQPIHRNGYIEPTGDVPTPNQLLDLALRRPQPEGRNETGFWLACQLRDCGYTQSEAKRTMDDYQATVGNTSTHPYTEQEAAKSLASAYAQTKRDAWVLNVNGNGAHIPDEPPPGVGNQWDIMQSWSVAEDPPWPTDEVTWGGTETPTSPPAQGRPDILSEFVERALNGEIPTPNTPEPPAFDPMPALPAHLRRDDLAAGASPWLDAYCEFSRRWSPRGFDDYHEAVGLWVLSTVAARRLVLDFGRKRYTGLYVAQVGRTSIYAKTTTAYIGATALREAGLKHLLAPDDSTPQAFVKGMAMRYKVPDGWDLLPEDEQKRLLLRLEFPAQRGWFYDELGQKISAMMRDGGHMADFRGLLRRLDDAPESYEYESIARGSEFVERPYLAMLGNITPADLAPYAGAGGPLWGDGFWARWAFVAPAADEAPNLEGRFPDGALSIPAEIVNPLRRLHERLGIPKIELQPIVDDKGKTTGWQVQREDPPPARVRVADGVFDAFYGYHDALLQLAFEGGNQDLDGNYTRFAEKALRVSVLLAALEGDVIEMRHWARAQQVTERWRAGLHNLYAQVTGNLGAETERRVEGKVVELLKERGALTKRELCQYAHVQSEAMGTILSTLVESGFVTMTQSGRTYHFLLAQV
;
A
#
# COMPACT_ATOMS: atom_id res chain seq x y z
N GLY A 1 -26.67 13.02 3.95
CA GLY A 1 -25.51 12.86 3.07
C GLY A 1 -25.85 11.89 1.96
N VAL A 2 -25.19 11.99 0.80
CA VAL A 2 -25.32 11.02 -0.29
C VAL A 2 -24.11 10.09 -0.25
N ASP A 3 -24.37 8.78 -0.16
CA ASP A 3 -23.37 7.71 -0.22
C ASP A 3 -23.22 7.24 -1.66
N VAL A 4 -21.98 7.14 -2.10
CA VAL A 4 -21.61 6.63 -3.41
C VAL A 4 -20.69 5.45 -3.18
N ARG A 5 -21.28 4.25 -3.30
CA ARG A 5 -20.63 2.96 -3.05
C ARG A 5 -19.51 2.72 -4.06
N GLY A 6 -18.36 3.31 -3.77
CA GLY A 6 -17.09 3.09 -4.45
C GLY A 6 -15.98 2.63 -3.52
N VAL A 7 -15.95 3.07 -2.25
CA VAL A 7 -14.95 2.64 -1.26
C VAL A 7 -15.50 2.88 0.15
N GLY A 8 -16.07 1.85 0.82
CA GLY A 8 -16.24 1.76 2.28
C GLY A 8 -16.65 3.01 3.10
N GLY A 9 -17.52 3.90 2.61
CA GLY A 9 -17.98 5.07 3.37
C GLY A 9 -19.16 4.74 4.27
N ASN A 10 -19.05 4.98 5.58
CA ASN A 10 -20.21 4.95 6.49
C ASN A 10 -20.85 6.34 6.56
N ILE A 11 -22.18 6.43 6.42
CA ILE A 11 -22.93 7.62 6.83
C ILE A 11 -23.31 7.47 8.31
N VAL A 12 -23.01 8.50 9.10
CA VAL A 12 -23.50 8.62 10.47
C VAL A 12 -24.72 9.54 10.46
N VAL A 13 -25.88 9.03 10.87
CA VAL A 13 -27.16 9.76 10.89
C VAL A 13 -27.70 9.73 12.30
N ALA A 14 -28.27 10.83 12.79
CA ALA A 14 -28.95 10.79 14.09
C ALA A 14 -30.03 9.69 14.10
N PRO A 15 -30.09 8.82 15.13
CA PRO A 15 -29.46 8.96 16.45
C PRO A 15 -28.19 8.12 16.67
N SER A 16 -27.35 7.91 15.65
CA SER A 16 -26.07 7.19 15.82
C SER A 16 -25.21 7.79 16.94
N ILE A 17 -24.44 6.93 17.63
CA ILE A 17 -23.55 7.33 18.73
C ILE A 17 -22.14 7.55 18.17
N HIS A 18 -21.58 8.73 18.41
CA HIS A 18 -20.19 9.06 18.12
C HIS A 18 -19.23 8.27 19.03
N PRO A 19 -18.00 7.93 18.61
CA PRO A 19 -17.00 7.26 19.46
C PRO A 19 -16.67 7.98 20.78
N SER A 20 -17.02 9.25 20.92
CA SER A 20 -16.94 9.99 22.20
C SER A 20 -18.11 9.76 23.16
N GLY A 21 -19.05 8.87 22.83
CA GLY A 21 -20.27 8.60 23.60
C GLY A 21 -21.43 9.58 23.36
N ASN A 22 -21.23 10.61 22.52
CA ASN A 22 -22.25 11.61 22.24
C ASN A 22 -23.17 11.18 21.09
N LEU A 23 -24.46 11.49 21.20
CA LEU A 23 -25.44 11.22 20.14
C LEU A 23 -25.37 12.27 19.03
N TYR A 24 -25.36 11.83 17.78
CA TYR A 24 -25.68 12.70 16.67
C TYR A 24 -27.16 13.10 16.76
N LYS A 25 -27.45 14.39 16.61
CA LYS A 25 -28.82 14.94 16.64
C LYS A 25 -29.06 15.74 15.36
N TRP A 26 -30.29 15.67 14.86
CA TRP A 26 -30.73 16.56 13.78
C TRP A 26 -30.80 17.99 14.33
N LEU A 27 -29.99 18.89 13.76
CA LEU A 27 -30.09 20.33 14.04
C LEU A 27 -31.21 20.97 13.22
N VAL A 28 -31.49 20.41 12.04
CA VAL A 28 -32.62 20.75 11.18
C VAL A 28 -33.16 19.43 10.64
N TYR A 29 -34.45 19.16 10.84
CA TYR A 29 -35.04 17.90 10.41
C TYR A 29 -35.26 17.89 8.89
N PRO A 30 -35.10 16.73 8.21
CA PRO A 30 -35.33 16.62 6.76
C PRO A 30 -36.73 17.05 6.29
N VAL A 31 -37.71 17.04 7.19
CA VAL A 31 -39.08 17.54 6.93
C VAL A 31 -39.19 19.06 6.95
N GLN A 32 -38.26 19.76 7.60
CA GLN A 32 -38.23 21.23 7.69
C GLN A 32 -37.46 21.86 6.52
N THR A 33 -36.51 21.14 5.94
CA THR A 33 -35.76 21.59 4.77
C THR A 33 -35.46 20.38 3.89
N PRO A 34 -36.19 20.20 2.78
CA PRO A 34 -35.93 19.08 1.88
C PRO A 34 -34.50 19.18 1.30
N PRO A 35 -33.78 18.06 1.14
CA PRO A 35 -32.46 18.06 0.54
C PRO A 35 -32.51 18.65 -0.87
N GLN A 36 -31.56 19.52 -1.20
CA GLN A 36 -31.44 20.05 -2.56
C GLN A 36 -31.04 18.93 -3.54
N PRO A 37 -31.48 19.03 -4.81
CA PRO A 37 -31.06 18.09 -5.84
C PRO A 37 -29.53 18.11 -6.02
N LEU A 38 -28.96 16.94 -6.33
CA LEU A 38 -27.52 16.82 -6.57
C LEU A 38 -27.10 17.66 -7.78
N PRO A 39 -25.98 18.39 -7.71
CA PRO A 39 -25.46 19.13 -8.86
C PRO A 39 -25.22 18.22 -10.07
N GLY A 40 -25.50 18.72 -11.28
CA GLY A 40 -25.40 17.94 -12.52
C GLY A 40 -24.03 17.30 -12.74
N PHE A 41 -22.94 18.03 -12.45
CA PHE A 41 -21.57 17.50 -12.58
C PHE A 41 -21.33 16.28 -11.68
N LEU A 42 -21.98 16.23 -10.51
CA LEU A 42 -21.86 15.12 -9.58
C LEU A 42 -22.67 13.92 -10.08
N LEU A 43 -23.85 14.16 -10.66
CA LEU A 43 -24.62 13.09 -11.33
C LEU A 43 -23.85 12.47 -12.51
N ASP A 44 -23.06 13.25 -13.24
CA ASP A 44 -22.24 12.74 -14.34
C ASP A 44 -21.06 11.88 -13.86
N ILE A 45 -20.51 12.16 -12.68
CA ILE A 45 -19.50 11.32 -12.01
C ILE A 45 -20.10 10.01 -11.51
N LEU A 46 -21.37 10.03 -11.09
CA LEU A 46 -22.03 8.89 -10.45
C LEU A 46 -22.78 7.96 -11.41
N ARG A 47 -22.97 8.37 -12.67
CA ARG A 47 -23.55 7.51 -13.70
C ARG A 47 -22.52 6.46 -14.14
N PRO A 48 -22.79 5.15 -13.97
CA PRO A 48 -21.89 4.14 -14.51
C PRO A 48 -21.81 4.29 -16.03
N LYS A 49 -20.60 4.40 -16.57
CA LYS A 49 -20.37 4.35 -18.02
C LYS A 49 -20.86 2.98 -18.51
N LYS A 50 -21.92 2.98 -19.31
CA LYS A 50 -22.41 1.80 -20.02
C LYS A 50 -21.26 1.28 -20.88
N ALA A 51 -20.74 0.09 -20.59
CA ALA A 51 -19.80 -0.57 -21.48
C ALA A 51 -20.56 -0.89 -22.77
N ASP A 52 -20.01 -0.50 -23.91
CA ASP A 52 -20.53 -0.96 -25.20
C ASP A 52 -20.36 -2.48 -25.28
N PRO A 53 -21.35 -3.23 -25.80
CA PRO A 53 -21.18 -4.65 -26.06
C PRO A 53 -20.05 -4.80 -27.09
N ALA A 54 -18.99 -5.51 -26.72
CA ALA A 54 -17.91 -5.81 -27.64
C ALA A 54 -18.47 -6.54 -28.88
N PRO A 55 -18.09 -6.12 -30.11
CA PRO A 55 -18.51 -6.82 -31.32
C PRO A 55 -17.97 -8.25 -31.29
N GLY A 56 -18.87 -9.22 -31.46
CA GLY A 56 -18.54 -10.64 -31.47
C GLY A 56 -17.44 -10.94 -32.47
N GLN A 57 -16.30 -11.43 -31.98
CA GLN A 57 -15.27 -11.96 -32.85
C GLN A 57 -15.64 -13.38 -33.32
N PRO A 58 -15.42 -13.71 -34.60
CA PRO A 58 -15.71 -15.01 -35.16
C PRO A 58 -14.78 -16.07 -34.57
N ILE A 59 -15.38 -17.22 -34.27
CA ILE A 59 -14.76 -18.43 -33.78
C ILE A 59 -13.74 -18.90 -34.81
N HIS A 60 -12.44 -18.83 -34.49
CA HIS A 60 -11.44 -19.64 -35.17
C HIS A 60 -11.68 -21.11 -34.79
N ARG A 61 -12.25 -21.85 -35.74
CA ARG A 61 -12.21 -23.31 -35.74
C ARG A 61 -10.76 -23.78 -35.89
N ASN A 62 -10.45 -24.85 -35.15
CA ASN A 62 -9.26 -25.69 -35.15
C ASN A 62 -8.07 -25.24 -34.29
N GLY A 63 -8.02 -25.84 -33.10
CA GLY A 63 -6.88 -25.90 -32.21
C GLY A 63 -7.32 -26.47 -30.86
N TYR A 64 -7.78 -27.73 -30.83
CA TYR A 64 -8.05 -28.44 -29.58
C TYR A 64 -6.73 -28.57 -28.80
N ILE A 65 -6.61 -27.81 -27.71
CA ILE A 65 -5.75 -28.18 -26.59
C ILE A 65 -6.71 -28.76 -25.56
N GLU A 66 -6.69 -30.08 -25.39
CA GLU A 66 -7.47 -30.76 -24.36
C GLU A 66 -6.98 -30.32 -22.97
N PRO A 67 -7.85 -29.76 -22.11
CA PRO A 67 -7.55 -29.66 -20.68
C PRO A 67 -7.70 -31.06 -20.08
N THR A 68 -6.59 -31.70 -19.74
CA THR A 68 -6.60 -32.89 -18.88
C THR A 68 -6.99 -32.47 -17.46
N GLY A 69 -8.28 -32.58 -17.16
CA GLY A 69 -8.90 -32.38 -15.84
C GLY A 69 -10.41 -32.19 -15.99
N ASP A 70 -11.22 -33.16 -15.57
CA ASP A 70 -12.67 -33.20 -15.83
C ASP A 70 -13.39 -31.95 -15.31
N VAL A 71 -13.97 -31.17 -16.23
CA VAL A 71 -14.90 -30.08 -15.89
C VAL A 71 -16.14 -30.69 -15.23
N PRO A 72 -16.53 -30.27 -14.02
CA PRO A 72 -17.69 -30.82 -13.32
C PRO A 72 -18.96 -30.70 -14.14
N THR A 73 -19.69 -31.81 -14.28
CA THR A 73 -21.00 -31.82 -14.95
C THR A 73 -22.04 -30.99 -14.17
N PRO A 74 -23.10 -30.49 -14.82
CA PRO A 74 -24.12 -29.70 -14.12
C PRO A 74 -24.80 -30.48 -12.97
N ASN A 75 -24.94 -31.80 -13.12
CA ASN A 75 -25.48 -32.67 -12.06
C ASN A 75 -24.53 -32.80 -10.86
N GLN A 76 -23.21 -32.83 -11.08
CA GLN A 76 -22.22 -32.82 -9.99
C GLN A 76 -22.23 -31.49 -9.23
N LEU A 77 -22.39 -30.37 -9.94
CA LEU A 77 -22.54 -29.05 -9.33
C LEU A 77 -23.86 -28.92 -8.55
N LEU A 78 -24.95 -29.48 -9.07
CA LEU A 78 -26.24 -29.56 -8.39
C LEU A 78 -26.17 -30.38 -7.10
N ASP A 79 -25.56 -31.57 -7.16
CA ASP A 79 -25.34 -32.44 -5.99
C ASP A 79 -24.51 -31.74 -4.92
N LEU A 80 -23.48 -30.99 -5.33
CA LEU A 80 -22.67 -30.18 -4.42
C LEU A 80 -23.49 -29.07 -3.78
N ALA A 81 -24.30 -28.34 -4.56
CA ALA A 81 -25.18 -27.29 -4.05
C ALA A 81 -26.20 -27.83 -3.04
N LEU A 82 -26.74 -29.03 -3.26
CA LEU A 82 -27.70 -29.67 -2.35
C LEU A 82 -27.06 -30.20 -1.06
N ARG A 83 -25.73 -30.45 -1.05
CA ARG A 83 -24.97 -30.93 0.11
C ARG A 83 -24.34 -29.81 0.96
N ARG A 84 -24.37 -28.56 0.51
CA ARG A 84 -23.81 -27.43 1.29
C ARG A 84 -24.59 -27.25 2.61
N PRO A 85 -23.90 -26.98 3.75
CA PRO A 85 -24.55 -26.71 5.02
C PRO A 85 -25.49 -25.49 4.93
N GLN A 86 -26.60 -25.50 5.67
CA GLN A 86 -27.63 -24.43 5.66
C GLN A 86 -27.38 -23.20 6.60
N PRO A 87 -26.15 -22.75 6.95
CA PRO A 87 -25.96 -21.40 7.50
C PRO A 87 -26.02 -20.29 6.44
N GLU A 88 -25.73 -20.57 5.16
CA GLU A 88 -25.60 -19.58 4.06
C GLU A 88 -26.94 -19.25 3.37
N GLY A 89 -28.05 -19.92 3.72
CA GLY A 89 -29.34 -19.66 3.06
C GLY A 89 -29.41 -20.11 1.59
N ARG A 90 -30.63 -20.48 1.16
CA ARG A 90 -30.88 -21.12 -0.15
C ARG A 90 -30.64 -20.17 -1.32
N ASN A 91 -30.86 -18.87 -1.11
CA ASN A 91 -30.61 -17.82 -2.08
C ASN A 91 -29.12 -17.70 -2.43
N GLU A 92 -28.23 -17.75 -1.42
CA GLU A 92 -26.78 -17.64 -1.63
C GLU A 92 -26.24 -18.90 -2.29
N THR A 93 -26.73 -20.07 -1.89
CA THR A 93 -26.36 -21.35 -2.52
C THR A 93 -26.82 -21.43 -3.98
N GLY A 94 -28.02 -20.92 -4.29
CA GLY A 94 -28.51 -20.81 -5.68
C GLY A 94 -27.67 -19.86 -6.53
N PHE A 95 -27.25 -18.71 -5.98
CA PHE A 95 -26.35 -17.78 -6.68
C PHE A 95 -24.95 -18.37 -6.88
N TRP A 96 -24.44 -19.10 -5.89
CA TRP A 96 -23.19 -19.85 -6.00
C TRP A 96 -23.25 -20.88 -7.15
N LEU A 97 -24.32 -21.68 -7.23
CA LEU A 97 -24.51 -22.68 -8.29
C LEU A 97 -24.49 -22.04 -9.69
N ALA A 98 -25.19 -20.91 -9.86
CA ALA A 98 -25.22 -20.17 -11.13
C ALA A 98 -23.82 -19.66 -11.54
N CYS A 99 -23.02 -19.20 -10.58
CA CYS A 99 -21.64 -18.79 -10.83
C CYS A 99 -20.76 -19.97 -11.28
N GLN A 100 -20.88 -21.13 -10.65
CA GLN A 100 -20.09 -22.32 -11.01
C GLN A 100 -20.44 -22.82 -12.41
N LEU A 101 -21.72 -22.83 -12.78
CA LEU A 101 -22.16 -23.21 -14.12
C LEU A 101 -21.57 -22.28 -15.20
N ARG A 102 -21.55 -20.97 -14.94
CA ARG A 102 -20.91 -19.98 -15.82
C ARG A 102 -19.40 -20.22 -15.94
N ASP A 103 -18.72 -20.40 -14.81
CA ASP A 103 -17.26 -20.53 -14.76
C ASP A 103 -16.80 -21.85 -15.41
N CYS A 104 -17.61 -22.91 -15.34
CA CYS A 104 -17.40 -24.16 -16.09
C CYS A 104 -17.70 -24.06 -17.60
N GLY A 105 -18.19 -22.91 -18.08
CA GLY A 105 -18.42 -22.65 -19.49
C GLY A 105 -19.78 -23.10 -20.02
N TYR A 106 -20.73 -23.46 -19.16
CA TYR A 106 -22.11 -23.72 -19.58
C TYR A 106 -22.78 -22.42 -20.00
N THR A 107 -23.56 -22.46 -21.06
CA THR A 107 -24.37 -21.31 -21.49
C THR A 107 -25.48 -21.03 -20.47
N GLN A 108 -25.98 -19.80 -20.44
CA GLN A 108 -27.07 -19.42 -19.53
C GLN A 108 -28.32 -20.29 -19.74
N SER A 109 -28.59 -20.71 -20.97
CA SER A 109 -29.70 -21.60 -21.30
C SER A 109 -29.50 -23.02 -20.78
N GLU A 110 -28.27 -23.56 -20.82
CA GLU A 110 -27.93 -24.87 -20.26
C GLU A 110 -27.98 -24.85 -18.73
N ALA A 111 -27.46 -23.80 -18.11
CA ALA A 111 -27.46 -23.60 -16.67
C ALA A 111 -28.87 -23.41 -16.09
N LYS A 112 -29.81 -22.86 -16.87
CA LYS A 112 -31.20 -22.66 -16.44
C LYS A 112 -31.84 -23.96 -15.96
N ARG A 113 -31.65 -25.06 -16.67
CA ARG A 113 -32.26 -26.35 -16.32
C ARG A 113 -31.79 -26.83 -14.94
N THR A 114 -30.49 -26.73 -14.66
CA THR A 114 -29.90 -27.10 -13.37
C THR A 114 -30.35 -26.16 -12.23
N MET A 115 -30.54 -24.87 -12.53
CA MET A 115 -31.11 -23.90 -11.58
C MET A 115 -32.59 -24.17 -11.28
N ASP A 116 -33.37 -24.56 -12.29
CA ASP A 116 -34.76 -24.97 -12.12
C ASP A 116 -34.84 -26.26 -11.26
N ASP A 117 -33.97 -27.24 -11.51
CA ASP A 117 -33.89 -28.49 -10.73
C ASP A 117 -33.49 -28.24 -9.26
N TYR A 118 -32.55 -27.31 -9.02
CA TYR A 118 -32.19 -26.87 -7.66
C TYR A 118 -33.38 -26.22 -6.96
N GLN A 119 -34.06 -25.28 -7.64
CA GLN A 119 -35.21 -24.58 -7.10
C GLN A 119 -36.37 -25.53 -6.78
N ALA A 120 -36.68 -26.48 -7.67
CA ALA A 120 -37.72 -27.48 -7.46
C ALA A 120 -37.42 -28.34 -6.21
N THR A 121 -36.14 -28.58 -5.92
CA THR A 121 -35.70 -29.40 -4.79
C THR A 121 -35.75 -28.64 -3.45
N VAL A 122 -35.41 -27.34 -3.42
CA VAL A 122 -35.30 -26.55 -2.17
C VAL A 122 -36.41 -25.51 -1.96
N GLY A 123 -37.33 -25.37 -2.92
CA GLY A 123 -38.33 -24.30 -2.99
C GLY A 123 -39.39 -24.33 -1.89
N ASN A 124 -39.87 -25.51 -1.49
CA ASN A 124 -41.01 -25.65 -0.56
C ASN A 124 -40.65 -26.06 0.88
N THR A 125 -39.38 -25.99 1.26
CA THR A 125 -38.89 -26.56 2.54
C THR A 125 -38.76 -25.54 3.69
N SER A 126 -39.35 -24.33 3.60
CA SER A 126 -39.33 -23.35 4.72
C SER A 126 -40.52 -22.37 4.71
N THR A 127 -40.62 -21.54 5.75
CA THR A 127 -41.60 -20.45 5.90
C THR A 127 -41.43 -19.31 4.87
N HIS A 128 -40.28 -19.22 4.20
CA HIS A 128 -40.03 -18.32 3.07
C HIS A 128 -39.53 -19.14 1.87
N PRO A 129 -40.42 -19.51 0.93
CA PRO A 129 -40.08 -20.41 -0.17
C PRO A 129 -39.12 -19.74 -1.17
N TYR A 130 -38.11 -20.48 -1.61
CA TYR A 130 -37.22 -20.04 -2.70
C TYR A 130 -37.94 -20.20 -4.03
N THR A 131 -38.24 -19.09 -4.69
CA THR A 131 -39.13 -19.03 -5.86
C THR A 131 -38.38 -19.21 -7.19
N GLU A 132 -39.09 -19.67 -8.22
CA GLU A 132 -38.57 -19.72 -9.61
C GLU A 132 -38.05 -18.35 -10.08
N GLN A 133 -38.68 -17.25 -9.64
CA GLN A 133 -38.24 -15.90 -9.98
C GLN A 133 -36.91 -15.52 -9.33
N GLU A 134 -36.65 -15.97 -8.09
CA GLU A 134 -35.36 -15.75 -7.42
C GLU A 134 -34.25 -16.57 -8.07
N ALA A 135 -34.52 -17.82 -8.45
CA ALA A 135 -33.58 -18.65 -9.21
C ALA A 135 -33.22 -18.03 -10.56
N ALA A 136 -34.22 -17.49 -11.28
CA ALA A 136 -34.00 -16.78 -12.54
C ALA A 136 -33.16 -15.50 -12.36
N LYS A 137 -33.39 -14.74 -11.28
CA LYS A 137 -32.61 -13.53 -10.96
C LYS A 137 -31.16 -13.86 -10.61
N SER A 138 -30.93 -14.90 -9.81
CA SER A 138 -29.59 -15.38 -9.47
C SER A 138 -28.81 -15.80 -10.72
N LEU A 139 -29.47 -16.52 -11.63
CA LEU A 139 -28.88 -16.91 -12.91
C LEU A 139 -28.56 -15.71 -13.80
N ALA A 140 -29.49 -14.75 -13.93
CA ALA A 140 -29.28 -13.55 -14.73
C ALA A 140 -28.15 -12.67 -14.17
N SER A 141 -28.09 -12.51 -12.85
CA SER A 141 -27.05 -11.75 -12.15
C SER A 141 -25.67 -12.37 -12.34
N ALA A 142 -25.56 -13.70 -12.20
CA ALA A 142 -24.29 -14.41 -12.39
C ALA A 142 -23.75 -14.26 -13.82
N TYR A 143 -24.62 -14.38 -14.83
CA TYR A 143 -24.22 -14.30 -16.24
C TYR A 143 -24.03 -12.87 -16.77
N ALA A 144 -24.39 -11.84 -16.00
CA ALA A 144 -24.08 -10.44 -16.34
C ALA A 144 -22.60 -10.07 -16.10
N GLN A 145 -21.83 -10.93 -15.44
CA GLN A 145 -20.41 -10.74 -15.13
C GLN A 145 -19.51 -11.58 -16.04
N THR A 146 -18.26 -11.14 -16.23
CA THR A 146 -17.24 -11.88 -17.00
C THR A 146 -16.93 -13.24 -16.37
N LYS A 147 -16.73 -14.25 -17.22
CA LYS A 147 -16.34 -15.61 -16.83
C LYS A 147 -15.01 -15.59 -16.06
N ARG A 148 -14.94 -16.32 -14.94
CA ARG A 148 -13.70 -16.57 -14.17
C ARG A 148 -13.09 -17.91 -14.56
N ASP A 149 -11.88 -18.21 -14.08
CA ASP A 149 -11.24 -19.51 -14.30
C ASP A 149 -12.10 -20.66 -13.76
N ALA A 150 -12.22 -21.74 -14.55
CA ALA A 150 -13.10 -22.88 -14.25
C ALA A 150 -12.56 -23.72 -13.08
N TRP A 151 -13.47 -24.29 -12.28
CA TRP A 151 -13.11 -25.26 -11.23
C TRP A 151 -12.72 -26.61 -11.86
N VAL A 152 -11.61 -27.21 -11.42
CA VAL A 152 -11.15 -28.54 -11.87
C VAL A 152 -11.32 -29.53 -10.72
N LEU A 153 -12.02 -30.64 -10.95
CA LEU A 153 -12.12 -31.72 -9.96
C LEU A 153 -10.79 -32.48 -9.90
N ASN A 154 -10.07 -32.36 -8.78
CA ASN A 154 -8.91 -33.20 -8.50
C ASN A 154 -9.37 -34.64 -8.21
N VAL A 155 -9.43 -35.48 -9.25
CA VAL A 155 -9.58 -36.93 -9.12
C VAL A 155 -8.20 -37.57 -8.98
N ASN A 156 -7.59 -37.40 -7.81
CA ASN A 156 -6.63 -38.35 -7.23
C ASN A 156 -6.55 -38.08 -5.73
N GLY A 157 -7.01 -39.05 -4.95
CA GLY A 157 -7.43 -38.88 -3.56
C GLY A 157 -6.34 -38.44 -2.59
N ASN A 158 -6.66 -37.40 -1.83
CA ASN A 158 -6.57 -37.38 -0.36
C ASN A 158 -7.33 -36.15 0.16
N GLY A 159 -8.54 -36.39 0.68
CA GLY A 159 -9.39 -35.39 1.35
C GLY A 159 -10.07 -34.39 0.42
N ALA A 160 -11.38 -34.53 0.23
CA ALA A 160 -12.20 -33.50 -0.41
C ALA A 160 -12.21 -32.25 0.50
N HIS A 161 -11.34 -31.27 0.23
CA HIS A 161 -11.44 -29.97 0.87
C HIS A 161 -12.52 -29.15 0.16
N ILE A 162 -13.70 -29.10 0.77
CA ILE A 162 -14.76 -28.15 0.42
C ILE A 162 -14.30 -26.79 0.97
N PRO A 163 -14.22 -25.72 0.16
CA PRO A 163 -14.08 -24.37 0.69
C PRO A 163 -15.43 -23.94 1.31
N ASP A 164 -15.43 -23.71 2.62
CA ASP A 164 -16.57 -23.33 3.46
C ASP A 164 -16.99 -21.85 3.36
N GLU A 165 -16.66 -21.12 2.28
CA GLU A 165 -17.09 -19.72 2.18
C GLU A 165 -17.72 -19.40 0.82
N PRO A 166 -18.91 -18.76 0.80
CA PRO A 166 -19.47 -18.21 -0.42
C PRO A 166 -18.65 -16.97 -0.82
N PRO A 167 -18.52 -16.67 -2.13
CA PRO A 167 -18.02 -15.37 -2.55
C PRO A 167 -18.95 -14.28 -1.98
N PRO A 168 -18.46 -13.05 -1.68
CA PRO A 168 -19.28 -12.00 -1.11
C PRO A 168 -20.46 -11.69 -2.02
N GLY A 169 -21.62 -12.25 -1.67
CA GLY A 169 -22.90 -11.95 -2.27
C GLY A 169 -23.37 -10.60 -1.76
N VAL A 170 -23.88 -9.78 -2.67
CA VAL A 170 -24.71 -8.63 -2.30
C VAL A 170 -25.92 -9.19 -1.55
N GLY A 171 -25.87 -9.15 -0.22
CA GLY A 171 -26.98 -9.58 0.63
C GLY A 171 -28.25 -8.87 0.21
N ASN A 172 -29.27 -9.66 -0.13
CA ASN A 172 -30.59 -9.15 -0.47
C ASN A 172 -31.18 -8.41 0.74
N GLN A 173 -31.64 -7.20 0.47
CA GLN A 173 -31.93 -6.14 1.41
C GLN A 173 -33.32 -6.24 2.08
N TRP A 174 -33.75 -7.42 2.54
CA TRP A 174 -35.13 -7.62 3.04
C TRP A 174 -35.28 -8.25 4.43
N ASP A 175 -34.24 -8.84 5.04
CA ASP A 175 -34.37 -9.54 6.33
C ASP A 175 -34.04 -8.70 7.59
N ILE A 176 -33.69 -7.42 7.45
CA ILE A 176 -33.37 -6.52 8.60
C ILE A 176 -34.52 -5.53 8.89
N MET A 177 -35.77 -5.88 8.58
CA MET A 177 -36.95 -5.04 8.91
C MET A 177 -38.00 -5.71 9.81
N GLN A 178 -37.75 -6.87 10.43
CA GLN A 178 -38.78 -7.54 11.25
C GLN A 178 -38.38 -7.95 12.69
N SER A 179 -37.24 -7.52 13.22
CA SER A 179 -36.85 -7.81 14.62
C SER A 179 -36.71 -6.57 15.50
N TRP A 180 -37.71 -5.70 15.51
CA TRP A 180 -37.90 -4.72 16.59
C TRP A 180 -39.33 -4.80 17.09
N SER A 181 -39.51 -5.48 18.22
CA SER A 181 -40.75 -5.53 18.98
C SER A 181 -41.09 -4.13 19.50
N VAL A 182 -42.35 -3.74 19.31
CA VAL A 182 -43.01 -2.55 19.84
C VAL A 182 -42.75 -2.42 21.34
N ALA A 183 -42.04 -1.37 21.76
CA ALA A 183 -42.07 -0.85 23.11
C ALA A 183 -42.66 0.56 23.03
N GLU A 184 -43.68 0.79 23.85
CA GLU A 184 -44.64 1.89 23.80
C GLU A 184 -43.99 3.28 23.97
N ASP A 185 -44.48 4.26 23.20
CA ASP A 185 -44.15 5.69 23.30
C ASP A 185 -44.65 6.27 24.64
N PRO A 186 -43.82 6.98 25.43
CA PRO A 186 -44.29 7.88 26.47
C PRO A 186 -44.63 9.28 25.91
N PRO A 187 -45.61 10.00 26.49
CA PRO A 187 -46.18 11.22 25.92
C PRO A 187 -45.28 12.45 26.12
N TRP A 188 -45.21 13.30 25.10
CA TRP A 188 -44.45 14.55 25.10
C TRP A 188 -45.19 15.69 25.83
N PRO A 189 -44.50 16.53 26.62
CA PRO A 189 -45.08 17.75 27.15
C PRO A 189 -45.12 18.83 26.06
N THR A 190 -46.31 19.38 25.85
CA THR A 190 -46.57 20.61 25.10
C THR A 190 -46.30 21.80 26.00
N ASP A 191 -45.18 22.51 25.83
CA ASP A 191 -45.08 23.90 26.28
C ASP A 191 -44.14 24.69 25.37
N GLU A 192 -44.66 25.83 24.91
CA GLU A 192 -44.01 26.82 24.06
C GLU A 192 -42.84 27.50 24.78
N VAL A 193 -41.69 27.63 24.10
CA VAL A 193 -40.65 28.58 24.51
C VAL A 193 -40.48 29.60 23.40
N THR A 194 -40.85 30.83 23.72
CA THR A 194 -40.80 32.03 22.88
C THR A 194 -39.37 32.57 22.78
N TRP A 195 -38.95 32.93 21.55
CA TRP A 195 -37.74 33.71 21.31
C TRP A 195 -38.11 35.15 20.98
N GLY A 196 -37.72 36.08 21.87
CA GLY A 196 -37.78 37.51 21.62
C GLY A 196 -36.46 38.05 21.08
N GLY A 197 -36.54 39.01 20.14
CA GLY A 197 -35.41 39.86 19.76
C GLY A 197 -35.24 40.08 18.27
N THR A 198 -36.12 40.90 17.69
CA THR A 198 -35.97 41.54 16.37
C THR A 198 -34.91 42.64 16.41
N GLU A 199 -33.94 42.64 15.49
CA GLU A 199 -33.41 43.87 14.89
C GLU A 199 -32.56 43.54 13.64
N THR A 200 -33.01 44.03 12.48
CA THR A 200 -32.34 43.98 11.18
C THR A 200 -31.84 45.39 10.82
N PRO A 201 -30.57 45.57 10.43
CA PRO A 201 -30.16 46.75 9.67
C PRO A 201 -30.12 46.45 8.17
N THR A 202 -30.82 47.29 7.41
CA THR A 202 -30.96 47.31 5.96
C THR A 202 -29.74 47.90 5.25
N SER A 203 -29.34 47.31 4.11
CA SER A 203 -28.33 47.86 3.20
C SER A 203 -28.95 48.89 2.23
N PRO A 204 -28.22 49.96 1.82
CA PRO A 204 -28.71 50.96 0.87
C PRO A 204 -28.57 50.51 -0.60
N PRO A 205 -29.28 51.14 -1.56
CA PRO A 205 -29.39 50.68 -2.94
C PRO A 205 -28.15 51.02 -3.78
N ALA A 206 -27.75 50.10 -4.65
CA ALA A 206 -26.62 50.26 -5.57
C ALA A 206 -27.00 51.13 -6.79
N GLN A 207 -26.33 52.27 -6.97
CA GLN A 207 -26.28 52.99 -8.23
C GLN A 207 -24.82 53.15 -8.66
N GLY A 208 -24.51 52.74 -9.90
CA GLY A 208 -23.30 53.13 -10.63
C GLY A 208 -22.08 52.22 -10.53
N ARG A 209 -22.17 50.93 -10.91
CA ARG A 209 -20.99 50.13 -11.30
C ARG A 209 -21.11 49.72 -12.77
N PRO A 210 -20.07 49.92 -13.59
CA PRO A 210 -20.08 49.47 -14.98
C PRO A 210 -20.15 47.94 -15.03
N ASP A 211 -20.86 47.41 -16.02
CA ASP A 211 -21.07 45.99 -16.22
C ASP A 211 -19.78 45.35 -16.76
N ILE A 212 -18.95 44.88 -15.83
CA ILE A 212 -17.63 44.27 -16.04
C ILE A 212 -17.71 43.05 -16.98
N LEU A 213 -18.87 42.38 -17.01
CA LEU A 213 -19.08 41.21 -17.87
C LEU A 213 -19.25 41.59 -19.34
N SER A 214 -19.91 42.70 -19.62
CA SER A 214 -20.12 43.18 -20.99
C SER A 214 -18.82 43.68 -21.63
N GLU A 215 -17.97 44.39 -20.86
CA GLU A 215 -16.66 44.87 -21.32
C GLU A 215 -15.66 43.71 -21.54
N PHE A 216 -15.74 42.67 -20.71
CA PHE A 216 -14.91 41.47 -20.86
C PHE A 216 -15.27 40.66 -22.11
N VAL A 217 -16.56 40.57 -22.44
CA VAL A 217 -17.06 39.85 -23.62
C VAL A 217 -16.70 40.58 -24.92
N GLU A 218 -16.77 41.91 -24.97
CA GLU A 218 -16.32 42.68 -26.15
C GLU A 218 -14.82 42.55 -26.40
N ARG A 219 -13.98 42.57 -25.36
CA ARG A 219 -12.52 42.41 -25.50
C ARG A 219 -12.12 41.00 -25.97
N ALA A 220 -12.89 39.98 -25.57
CA ALA A 220 -12.72 38.61 -26.04
C ALA A 220 -13.10 38.46 -27.53
N LEU A 221 -14.17 39.13 -27.97
CA LEU A 221 -14.64 39.09 -29.35
C LEU A 221 -13.72 39.84 -30.32
N ASN A 222 -13.03 40.89 -29.84
CA ASN A 222 -12.08 41.68 -30.63
C ASN A 222 -10.65 41.10 -30.68
N GLY A 223 -10.40 39.94 -30.06
CA GLY A 223 -9.09 39.28 -30.11
C GLY A 223 -7.99 39.98 -29.30
N GLU A 224 -8.36 40.85 -28.35
CA GLU A 224 -7.44 41.62 -27.51
C GLU A 224 -7.08 40.93 -26.18
N ILE A 225 -7.56 39.70 -25.97
CA ILE A 225 -7.12 38.84 -24.86
C ILE A 225 -5.93 38.01 -25.37
N PRO A 226 -4.73 38.13 -24.77
CA PRO A 226 -3.59 37.30 -25.14
C PRO A 226 -4.01 35.84 -25.06
N THR A 227 -3.81 35.07 -26.15
CA THR A 227 -3.99 33.63 -26.10
C THR A 227 -3.16 33.10 -24.94
N PRO A 228 -3.71 32.25 -24.06
CA PRO A 228 -2.91 31.62 -23.04
C PRO A 228 -1.84 30.82 -23.78
N ASN A 229 -0.60 31.31 -23.74
CA ASN A 229 0.56 30.45 -23.95
C ASN A 229 0.29 29.28 -23.03
N THR A 230 0.05 28.10 -23.62
CA THR A 230 0.09 26.85 -22.88
C THR A 230 1.43 26.90 -22.15
N PRO A 231 1.45 27.00 -20.81
CA PRO A 231 2.73 26.92 -20.12
C PRO A 231 3.32 25.60 -20.59
N GLU A 232 4.56 25.62 -21.09
CA GLU A 232 5.33 24.39 -21.10
C GLU A 232 5.16 23.77 -19.72
N PRO A 233 4.87 22.46 -19.61
CA PRO A 233 4.78 21.82 -18.31
C PRO A 233 6.04 22.22 -17.54
N PRO A 234 5.92 22.76 -16.31
CA PRO A 234 7.04 23.35 -15.61
C PRO A 234 8.18 22.33 -15.64
N ALA A 235 9.35 22.77 -16.11
CA ALA A 235 10.56 21.99 -15.98
C ALA A 235 10.63 21.52 -14.53
N PHE A 236 10.55 20.20 -14.34
CA PHE A 236 10.45 19.59 -13.02
C PHE A 236 11.63 20.10 -12.19
N ASP A 237 11.37 20.90 -11.16
CA ASP A 237 12.41 21.31 -10.22
C ASP A 237 12.94 20.02 -9.57
N PRO A 238 14.22 19.64 -9.77
CA PRO A 238 14.71 18.31 -9.43
C PRO A 238 14.62 18.00 -7.93
N MET A 239 14.54 19.01 -7.07
CA MET A 239 14.20 18.90 -5.65
C MET A 239 14.31 20.32 -5.05
N PRO A 240 13.23 20.91 -4.51
CA PRO A 240 13.30 22.22 -3.88
C PRO A 240 14.36 22.29 -2.78
N ALA A 241 15.21 23.32 -2.79
CA ALA A 241 16.30 23.43 -1.82
C ALA A 241 15.79 23.81 -0.41
N LEU A 242 16.36 23.19 0.63
CA LEU A 242 16.13 23.64 2.00
C LEU A 242 16.83 24.99 2.22
N PRO A 243 16.22 25.96 2.94
CA PRO A 243 16.87 27.23 3.26
C PRO A 243 18.24 27.03 3.91
N ALA A 244 19.28 27.68 3.37
CA ALA A 244 20.67 27.44 3.77
C ALA A 244 20.94 27.64 5.27
N HIS A 245 20.26 28.61 5.91
CA HIS A 245 20.41 28.90 7.35
C HIS A 245 19.85 27.79 8.26
N LEU A 246 19.01 26.89 7.73
CA LEU A 246 18.47 25.74 8.46
C LEU A 246 19.33 24.49 8.33
N ARG A 247 20.26 24.47 7.36
CA ARG A 247 21.24 23.39 7.21
C ARG A 247 22.29 23.50 8.31
N ARG A 248 22.65 22.38 8.91
CA ARG A 248 23.64 22.29 9.99
C ARG A 248 24.80 21.37 9.64
N ASP A 249 25.17 21.34 8.35
CA ASP A 249 26.07 20.34 7.80
C ASP A 249 27.45 20.32 8.47
N ASP A 250 27.91 21.48 8.92
CA ASP A 250 29.16 21.72 9.63
C ASP A 250 29.23 21.03 11.01
N LEU A 251 28.08 20.74 11.62
CA LEU A 251 27.99 20.16 12.96
C LEU A 251 27.86 18.64 12.96
N ALA A 252 27.68 18.01 11.80
CA ALA A 252 27.40 16.57 11.71
C ALA A 252 28.62 15.67 11.97
N ALA A 253 29.83 16.22 11.92
CA ALA A 253 31.06 15.45 12.09
C ALA A 253 31.14 14.80 13.47
N GLY A 254 31.56 13.54 13.52
CA GLY A 254 31.71 12.79 14.78
C GLY A 254 30.40 12.49 15.49
N ALA A 255 29.24 12.58 14.81
CA ALA A 255 27.94 12.26 15.39
C ALA A 255 27.71 10.75 15.57
N SER A 256 28.44 9.90 14.85
CA SER A 256 28.39 8.45 15.08
C SER A 256 29.63 7.75 14.48
N PRO A 257 30.71 7.60 15.26
CA PRO A 257 31.89 6.85 14.83
C PRO A 257 31.57 5.41 14.42
N TRP A 258 30.56 4.79 15.04
CA TRP A 258 30.11 3.44 14.66
C TRP A 258 29.49 3.40 13.26
N LEU A 259 28.63 4.38 12.92
CA LEU A 259 27.99 4.40 11.61
C LEU A 259 29.02 4.70 10.51
N ASP A 260 30.00 5.55 10.80
CA ASP A 260 31.11 5.83 9.89
C ASP A 260 31.94 4.57 9.62
N ALA A 261 32.36 3.86 10.69
CA ALA A 261 33.09 2.60 10.58
C ALA A 261 32.28 1.50 9.86
N TYR A 262 30.98 1.41 10.14
CA TYR A 262 30.07 0.50 9.44
C TYR A 262 30.00 0.83 7.95
N CYS A 263 29.84 2.10 7.58
CA CYS A 263 29.75 2.51 6.18
C CYS A 263 31.06 2.23 5.44
N GLU A 264 32.22 2.54 6.05
CA GLU A 264 33.53 2.24 5.47
C GLU A 264 33.70 0.74 5.21
N PHE A 265 33.41 -0.09 6.22
CA PHE A 265 33.46 -1.54 6.09
C PHE A 265 32.48 -2.07 5.03
N SER A 266 31.25 -1.57 5.04
CA SER A 266 30.20 -1.99 4.11
C SER A 266 30.54 -1.61 2.67
N ARG A 267 31.11 -0.43 2.43
CA ARG A 267 31.62 0.00 1.12
C ARG A 267 32.70 -0.94 0.61
N ARG A 268 33.64 -1.32 1.47
CA ARG A 268 34.71 -2.27 1.10
C ARG A 268 34.13 -3.63 0.66
N TRP A 269 33.12 -4.14 1.35
CA TRP A 269 32.53 -5.46 1.09
C TRP A 269 31.32 -5.46 0.15
N SER A 270 30.80 -4.30 -0.23
CA SER A 270 29.81 -4.12 -1.28
C SER A 270 30.18 -2.90 -2.14
N PRO A 271 31.31 -2.96 -2.86
CA PRO A 271 31.90 -1.79 -3.52
C PRO A 271 31.12 -1.29 -4.74
N ARG A 272 30.10 -2.04 -5.15
CA ARG A 272 29.14 -1.68 -6.21
C ARG A 272 27.79 -1.25 -5.65
N GLY A 273 27.66 -1.12 -4.34
CA GLY A 273 26.51 -0.47 -3.71
C GLY A 273 26.50 1.01 -4.08
N PHE A 274 25.31 1.59 -4.24
CA PHE A 274 25.17 3.04 -4.21
C PHE A 274 25.55 3.55 -2.81
N ASP A 275 26.23 4.69 -2.72
CA ASP A 275 26.91 5.09 -1.47
C ASP A 275 25.95 5.19 -0.28
N ASP A 276 24.76 5.73 -0.50
CA ASP A 276 23.76 5.91 0.55
C ASP A 276 23.13 4.59 1.02
N TYR A 277 23.26 3.49 0.27
CA TYR A 277 22.80 2.17 0.72
C TYR A 277 23.53 1.74 1.99
N HIS A 278 24.82 2.02 2.10
CA HIS A 278 25.61 1.62 3.26
C HIS A 278 25.08 2.29 4.54
N GLU A 279 24.85 3.59 4.48
CA GLU A 279 24.31 4.31 5.64
C GLU A 279 22.89 3.88 5.98
N ALA A 280 22.04 3.74 4.97
CA ALA A 280 20.68 3.29 5.09
C ALA A 280 20.56 1.92 5.79
N VAL A 281 21.40 0.96 5.40
CA VAL A 281 21.43 -0.37 6.04
C VAL A 281 21.97 -0.28 7.46
N GLY A 282 23.00 0.55 7.72
CA GLY A 282 23.52 0.76 9.07
C GLY A 282 22.46 1.30 10.03
N LEU A 283 21.64 2.26 9.58
CA LEU A 283 20.52 2.81 10.35
C LEU A 283 19.40 1.78 10.57
N TRP A 284 19.11 0.93 9.59
CA TRP A 284 18.18 -0.18 9.76
C TRP A 284 18.69 -1.21 10.79
N VAL A 285 20.00 -1.51 10.81
CA VAL A 285 20.62 -2.35 11.84
C VAL A 285 20.40 -1.75 13.23
N LEU A 286 20.69 -0.46 13.42
CA LEU A 286 20.46 0.22 14.70
C LEU A 286 18.98 0.23 15.10
N SER A 287 18.08 0.52 14.16
CA SER A 287 16.64 0.47 14.38
C SER A 287 16.17 -0.93 14.80
N THR A 288 16.73 -1.98 14.20
CA THR A 288 16.44 -3.37 14.57
C THR A 288 16.91 -3.67 15.99
N VAL A 289 18.13 -3.27 16.36
CA VAL A 289 18.67 -3.48 17.72
C VAL A 289 17.88 -2.69 18.77
N ALA A 290 17.40 -1.49 18.43
CA ALA A 290 16.59 -0.68 19.33
C ALA A 290 15.33 -1.42 19.79
N ALA A 291 14.67 -2.18 18.90
CA ALA A 291 13.56 -3.08 19.23
C ALA A 291 12.52 -2.44 20.19
N ARG A 292 12.07 -1.22 19.91
CA ARG A 292 11.13 -0.42 20.74
C ARG A 292 11.62 -0.05 22.16
N ARG A 293 12.90 -0.23 22.47
CA ARG A 293 13.49 0.07 23.79
C ARG A 293 14.12 1.46 23.87
N LEU A 294 14.15 2.22 22.78
CA LEU A 294 14.53 3.64 22.77
C LEU A 294 13.29 4.49 22.60
N VAL A 295 13.09 5.46 23.49
CA VAL A 295 11.93 6.36 23.45
C VAL A 295 12.36 7.81 23.64
N LEU A 296 11.76 8.68 22.84
CA LEU A 296 11.78 10.12 23.05
C LEU A 296 10.37 10.59 23.42
N ASP A 297 10.26 11.38 24.47
CA ASP A 297 9.01 12.03 24.87
C ASP A 297 8.87 13.36 24.10
N PHE A 298 8.01 13.38 23.08
CA PHE A 298 7.77 14.57 22.26
C PHE A 298 6.30 14.64 21.82
N GLY A 299 5.47 15.28 22.66
CA GLY A 299 4.00 15.30 22.55
C GLY A 299 3.34 13.95 22.87
N ARG A 300 3.76 12.89 22.18
CA ARG A 300 3.50 11.47 22.50
C ARG A 300 4.83 10.72 22.44
N LYS A 301 4.88 9.48 22.94
CA LYS A 301 6.08 8.64 22.84
C LYS A 301 6.48 8.44 21.36
N ARG A 302 7.75 8.64 21.05
CA ARG A 302 8.35 8.41 19.74
C ARG A 302 9.37 7.27 19.85
N TYR A 303 9.16 6.23 19.04
CA TYR A 303 10.08 5.10 18.92
C TYR A 303 10.82 5.16 17.58
N THR A 304 11.90 4.38 17.47
CA THR A 304 12.90 4.52 16.39
C THR A 304 12.70 3.58 15.20
N GLY A 305 11.47 3.14 14.93
CA GLY A 305 11.17 2.26 13.80
C GLY A 305 11.48 2.97 12.47
N LEU A 306 12.21 2.33 11.57
CA LEU A 306 12.55 2.90 10.27
C LEU A 306 12.17 1.94 9.16
N TYR A 307 11.48 2.44 8.13
CA TYR A 307 11.25 1.71 6.89
C TYR A 307 12.12 2.31 5.79
N VAL A 308 12.97 1.49 5.20
CA VAL A 308 13.96 1.93 4.22
C VAL A 308 13.84 1.09 2.96
N ALA A 309 13.77 1.75 1.81
CA ALA A 309 13.73 1.11 0.50
C ALA A 309 14.99 1.48 -0.28
N GLN A 310 15.85 0.49 -0.53
CA GLN A 310 16.98 0.61 -1.46
C GLN A 310 16.44 0.43 -2.87
N VAL A 311 16.39 1.53 -3.61
CA VAL A 311 15.86 1.60 -4.97
C VAL A 311 17.02 1.60 -5.95
N GLY A 312 17.00 0.72 -6.93
CA GLY A 312 17.95 0.77 -8.04
C GLY A 312 17.69 -0.31 -9.06
N ARG A 313 18.22 -0.14 -10.27
CA ARG A 313 18.09 -1.16 -11.34
C ARG A 313 18.70 -2.50 -10.92
N THR A 314 18.09 -3.61 -11.36
CA THR A 314 18.60 -4.96 -11.09
C THR A 314 19.99 -5.14 -11.70
N SER A 315 20.85 -5.87 -11.00
CA SER A 315 22.23 -6.22 -11.43
C SER A 315 23.23 -5.06 -11.61
N ILE A 316 22.78 -3.80 -11.57
CA ILE A 316 23.65 -2.62 -11.69
C ILE A 316 24.24 -2.26 -10.33
N TYR A 317 23.38 -2.11 -9.32
CA TYR A 317 23.78 -1.78 -7.95
C TYR A 317 23.66 -2.99 -7.03
N ALA A 318 24.64 -3.17 -6.15
CA ALA A 318 24.73 -4.32 -5.24
C ALA A 318 23.80 -4.19 -4.01
N LYS A 319 22.50 -3.97 -4.22
CA LYS A 319 21.48 -3.79 -3.17
C LYS A 319 21.44 -4.97 -2.18
N THR A 320 21.32 -6.19 -2.70
CA THR A 320 21.24 -7.42 -1.91
C THR A 320 22.51 -7.66 -1.11
N THR A 321 23.68 -7.43 -1.73
CA THR A 321 24.98 -7.55 -1.05
C THR A 321 25.09 -6.56 0.11
N THR A 322 24.72 -5.29 -0.10
CA THR A 322 24.78 -4.27 0.97
C THR A 322 23.82 -4.62 2.12
N ALA A 323 22.60 -5.08 1.83
CA ALA A 323 21.66 -5.54 2.84
C ALA A 323 22.17 -6.78 3.61
N TYR A 324 22.80 -7.72 2.91
CA TYR A 324 23.36 -8.93 3.50
C TYR A 324 24.46 -8.62 4.52
N ILE A 325 25.27 -7.59 4.29
CA ILE A 325 26.28 -7.13 5.27
C ILE A 325 25.62 -6.72 6.58
N GLY A 326 24.53 -5.95 6.53
CA GLY A 326 23.78 -5.55 7.73
C GLY A 326 23.14 -6.73 8.46
N ALA A 327 22.50 -7.63 7.72
CA ALA A 327 21.94 -8.86 8.29
C ALA A 327 23.02 -9.78 8.90
N THR A 328 24.21 -9.79 8.32
CA THR A 328 25.38 -10.54 8.84
C THR A 328 25.92 -9.88 10.10
N ALA A 329 26.00 -8.54 10.16
CA ALA A 329 26.38 -7.83 11.38
C ALA A 329 25.44 -8.14 12.56
N LEU A 330 24.13 -8.18 12.34
CA LEU A 330 23.15 -8.62 13.35
C LEU A 330 23.37 -10.08 13.77
N ARG A 331 23.66 -10.97 12.81
CA ARG A 331 23.93 -12.39 13.08
C ARG A 331 25.19 -12.58 13.91
N GLU A 332 26.29 -11.96 13.52
CA GLU A 332 27.57 -12.04 14.24
C GLU A 332 27.48 -11.37 15.62
N ALA A 333 26.62 -10.36 15.79
CA ALA A 333 26.29 -9.80 17.09
C ALA A 333 25.44 -10.74 17.98
N GLY A 334 24.96 -11.88 17.49
CA GLY A 334 24.06 -12.78 18.22
C GLY A 334 22.60 -12.31 18.23
N LEU A 335 22.27 -11.32 17.41
CA LEU A 335 20.98 -10.62 17.37
C LEU A 335 20.06 -11.08 16.23
N LYS A 336 20.38 -12.22 15.59
CA LYS A 336 19.55 -12.82 14.52
C LYS A 336 18.10 -13.06 14.96
N HIS A 337 17.87 -13.32 16.25
CA HIS A 337 16.54 -13.58 16.80
C HIS A 337 15.60 -12.35 16.74
N LEU A 338 16.13 -11.14 16.55
CA LEU A 338 15.35 -9.92 16.29
C LEU A 338 14.82 -9.85 14.85
N LEU A 339 15.31 -10.69 13.93
CA LEU A 339 14.86 -10.68 12.55
C LEU A 339 13.58 -11.50 12.35
N ALA A 340 12.67 -10.95 11.54
CA ALA A 340 11.53 -11.67 11.01
C ALA A 340 11.97 -12.78 10.03
N PRO A 341 11.10 -13.76 9.73
CA PRO A 341 11.32 -14.70 8.63
C PRO A 341 11.45 -14.00 7.28
N ASP A 342 12.13 -14.64 6.33
CA ASP A 342 12.36 -14.07 4.99
C ASP A 342 11.04 -13.76 4.25
N ASP A 343 10.03 -14.62 4.40
CA ASP A 343 8.68 -14.37 3.89
C ASP A 343 7.59 -14.80 4.89
N SER A 344 6.43 -14.14 4.82
CA SER A 344 5.29 -14.38 5.69
C SER A 344 4.01 -13.82 5.09
N THR A 345 2.86 -14.43 5.35
CA THR A 345 1.54 -13.82 5.11
C THR A 345 1.20 -12.84 6.25
N PRO A 346 0.27 -11.87 6.07
CA PRO A 346 -0.11 -10.96 7.15
C PRO A 346 -0.52 -11.69 8.43
N GLN A 347 -1.33 -12.75 8.28
CA GLN A 347 -1.87 -13.50 9.40
C GLN A 347 -0.77 -14.33 10.10
N ALA A 348 0.14 -14.95 9.34
CA ALA A 348 1.27 -15.68 9.92
C ALA A 348 2.23 -14.73 10.64
N PHE A 349 2.43 -13.53 10.10
CA PHE A 349 3.27 -12.50 10.70
C PHE A 349 2.69 -12.00 12.02
N VAL A 350 1.39 -11.66 12.05
CA VAL A 350 0.67 -11.25 13.26
C VAL A 350 0.70 -12.36 14.31
N LYS A 351 0.37 -13.60 13.93
CA LYS A 351 0.45 -14.75 14.83
C LYS A 351 1.84 -14.93 15.43
N GLY A 352 2.89 -14.77 14.62
CA GLY A 352 4.28 -14.80 15.08
C GLY A 352 4.62 -13.72 16.11
N MET A 353 4.03 -12.52 15.97
CA MET A 353 4.18 -11.43 16.93
C MET A 353 3.33 -11.62 18.21
N ALA A 354 2.20 -12.33 18.11
CA ALA A 354 1.32 -12.64 19.22
C ALA A 354 1.81 -13.78 20.13
N MET A 355 2.91 -14.47 19.77
CA MET A 355 3.45 -15.67 20.47
C MET A 355 3.92 -15.45 21.92
N ARG A 356 3.53 -14.37 22.60
CA ARG A 356 4.02 -14.00 23.94
C ARG A 356 3.69 -15.03 25.04
N TYR A 357 2.77 -15.97 24.82
CA TYR A 357 2.16 -16.71 25.94
C TYR A 357 2.34 -18.24 25.96
N LYS A 358 2.98 -18.86 24.96
CA LYS A 358 3.12 -20.32 24.92
C LYS A 358 4.43 -20.77 24.26
N VAL A 359 5.11 -21.72 24.92
CA VAL A 359 6.10 -22.58 24.25
C VAL A 359 5.36 -23.71 23.50
N PRO A 360 5.98 -24.35 22.50
CA PRO A 360 5.38 -25.48 21.78
C PRO A 360 5.05 -26.66 22.70
N ASP A 361 4.07 -27.47 22.30
CA ASP A 361 3.80 -28.76 22.93
C ASP A 361 5.04 -29.65 22.86
N GLY A 362 5.31 -30.41 23.93
CA GLY A 362 6.52 -31.23 24.01
C GLY A 362 7.81 -30.41 24.18
N TRP A 363 7.73 -29.19 24.74
CA TRP A 363 8.88 -28.34 25.08
C TRP A 363 10.06 -29.12 25.67
N ASP A 364 9.80 -29.99 26.64
CA ASP A 364 10.81 -30.78 27.35
C ASP A 364 11.51 -31.84 26.47
N LEU A 365 10.94 -32.15 25.31
CA LEU A 365 11.48 -33.09 24.32
C LEU A 365 12.33 -32.38 23.25
N LEU A 366 12.30 -31.05 23.19
CA LEU A 366 13.08 -30.28 22.22
C LEU A 366 14.57 -30.29 22.59
N PRO A 367 15.47 -30.34 21.59
CA PRO A 367 16.90 -30.12 21.81
C PRO A 367 17.18 -28.79 22.54
N GLU A 368 18.20 -28.76 23.40
CA GLU A 368 18.53 -27.55 24.19
C GLU A 368 18.80 -26.31 23.33
N ASP A 369 19.42 -26.49 22.16
CA ASP A 369 19.71 -25.41 21.22
C ASP A 369 18.42 -24.84 20.59
N GLU A 370 17.44 -25.70 20.32
CA GLU A 370 16.12 -25.27 19.86
C GLU A 370 15.34 -24.56 20.97
N GLN A 371 15.39 -25.07 22.20
CA GLN A 371 14.81 -24.40 23.36
C GLN A 371 15.41 -22.99 23.54
N LYS A 372 16.75 -22.86 23.54
CA LYS A 372 17.43 -21.55 23.62
C LYS A 372 16.99 -20.60 22.51
N ARG A 373 16.89 -21.07 21.28
CA ARG A 373 16.42 -20.27 20.13
C ARG A 373 14.98 -19.77 20.32
N LEU A 374 14.10 -20.60 20.87
CA LEU A 374 12.71 -20.22 21.13
C LEU A 374 12.59 -19.23 22.30
N LEU A 375 13.37 -19.40 23.36
CA LEU A 375 13.43 -18.42 24.46
C LEU A 375 13.85 -17.03 23.96
N LEU A 376 14.92 -16.94 23.15
CA LEU A 376 15.34 -15.68 22.53
C LEU A 376 14.24 -15.04 21.67
N ARG A 377 13.39 -15.84 21.03
CA ARG A 377 12.24 -15.33 20.28
C ARG A 377 11.12 -14.79 21.19
N LEU A 378 10.92 -15.40 22.36
CA LEU A 378 9.94 -14.98 23.36
C LEU A 378 10.34 -13.70 24.11
N GLU A 379 11.64 -13.36 24.14
CA GLU A 379 12.12 -12.07 24.62
C GLU A 379 11.61 -10.91 23.74
N PHE A 380 11.56 -11.10 22.41
CA PHE A 380 11.17 -10.03 21.46
C PHE A 380 10.09 -10.43 20.43
N PRO A 381 8.97 -11.10 20.79
CA PRO A 381 7.99 -11.66 19.87
C PRO A 381 7.49 -10.66 18.81
N ALA A 382 7.16 -9.43 19.25
CA ALA A 382 6.53 -8.39 18.44
C ALA A 382 7.48 -7.26 18.00
N GLN A 383 8.77 -7.34 18.35
CA GLN A 383 9.78 -6.36 17.96
C GLN A 383 10.70 -7.00 16.92
N ARG A 384 10.56 -6.56 15.66
CA ARG A 384 11.22 -7.20 14.51
C ARG A 384 11.98 -6.21 13.64
N GLY A 385 13.16 -6.61 13.21
CA GLY A 385 13.75 -6.13 11.96
C GLY A 385 13.33 -7.06 10.83
N TRP A 386 12.98 -6.54 9.67
CA TRP A 386 12.61 -7.34 8.52
C TRP A 386 13.32 -6.83 7.28
N PHE A 387 14.18 -7.68 6.72
CA PHE A 387 14.78 -7.47 5.41
C PHE A 387 14.01 -8.28 4.37
N TYR A 388 13.55 -7.61 3.31
CA TYR A 388 12.84 -8.24 2.18
C TYR A 388 13.54 -7.87 0.87
N ASP A 389 14.16 -8.85 0.21
CA ASP A 389 15.02 -8.61 -0.96
C ASP A 389 14.23 -8.29 -2.25
N GLU A 390 12.99 -8.76 -2.37
CA GLU A 390 12.14 -8.52 -3.53
C GLU A 390 10.87 -7.75 -3.14
N LEU A 391 11.04 -6.61 -2.45
CA LEU A 391 9.91 -5.87 -1.88
C LEU A 391 8.89 -5.46 -2.96
N GLY A 392 9.36 -5.21 -4.19
CA GLY A 392 8.52 -4.91 -5.35
C GLY A 392 7.42 -5.96 -5.59
N GLN A 393 7.78 -7.25 -5.57
CA GLN A 393 6.81 -8.34 -5.73
C GLN A 393 5.80 -8.38 -4.58
N LYS A 394 6.27 -8.11 -3.35
CA LYS A 394 5.39 -8.02 -2.18
C LYS A 394 4.38 -6.89 -2.33
N ILE A 395 4.81 -5.72 -2.82
CA ILE A 395 3.91 -4.60 -3.12
C ILE A 395 2.90 -4.98 -4.19
N SER A 396 3.32 -5.60 -5.29
CA SER A 396 2.39 -6.09 -6.31
C SER A 396 1.37 -7.06 -5.74
N ALA A 397 1.78 -7.96 -4.83
CA ALA A 397 0.87 -8.88 -4.16
C ALA A 397 -0.09 -8.17 -3.18
N MET A 398 0.38 -7.14 -2.46
CA MET A 398 -0.47 -6.30 -1.59
C MET A 398 -1.52 -5.51 -2.37
N MET A 399 -1.26 -5.21 -3.64
CA MET A 399 -2.16 -4.43 -4.49
C MET A 399 -3.19 -5.27 -5.24
N ARG A 400 -3.20 -6.60 -5.11
CA ARG A 400 -4.23 -7.45 -5.72
C ARG A 400 -5.49 -7.46 -4.85
N ASP A 401 -6.60 -7.02 -5.43
CA ASP A 401 -7.91 -7.02 -4.77
C ASP A 401 -8.31 -8.44 -4.33
N GLY A 402 -8.72 -8.59 -3.07
CA GLY A 402 -9.06 -9.88 -2.47
C GLY A 402 -7.87 -10.84 -2.29
N GLY A 403 -6.63 -10.38 -2.51
CA GLY A 403 -5.44 -11.18 -2.32
C GLY A 403 -5.10 -11.38 -0.83
N HIS A 404 -4.57 -12.56 -0.49
CA HIS A 404 -4.15 -12.91 0.88
C HIS A 404 -3.06 -11.98 1.48
N MET A 405 -2.39 -11.18 0.65
CA MET A 405 -1.35 -10.22 1.07
C MET A 405 -1.90 -8.79 1.27
N ALA A 406 -3.15 -8.50 0.90
CA ALA A 406 -3.70 -7.14 0.89
C ALA A 406 -3.64 -6.46 2.27
N ASP A 407 -3.87 -7.22 3.34
CA ASP A 407 -3.85 -6.72 4.72
C ASP A 407 -2.50 -6.10 5.14
N PHE A 408 -1.39 -6.49 4.51
CA PHE A 408 -0.09 -5.89 4.82
C PHE A 408 -0.05 -4.39 4.55
N ARG A 409 -0.81 -3.87 3.57
CA ARG A 409 -0.85 -2.43 3.28
C ARG A 409 -1.30 -1.63 4.51
N GLY A 410 -2.37 -2.07 5.15
CA GLY A 410 -2.89 -1.47 6.38
C GLY A 410 -2.01 -1.76 7.60
N LEU A 411 -1.57 -3.02 7.73
CA LEU A 411 -0.74 -3.47 8.86
C LEU A 411 0.58 -2.70 8.93
N LEU A 412 1.36 -2.65 7.84
CA LEU A 412 2.65 -1.96 7.82
C LEU A 412 2.51 -0.47 8.16
N ARG A 413 1.40 0.17 7.72
CA ARG A 413 1.11 1.56 8.07
C ARG A 413 0.89 1.76 9.56
N ARG A 414 0.19 0.83 10.21
CA ARG A 414 -0.12 0.86 11.63
C ARG A 414 1.12 0.54 12.49
N LEU A 415 1.97 -0.36 12.01
CA LEU A 415 3.20 -0.76 12.71
C LEU A 415 4.28 0.34 12.73
N ASP A 416 4.32 1.23 11.73
CA ASP A 416 5.26 2.38 11.69
C ASP A 416 5.02 3.39 12.83
N ASP A 417 3.79 3.47 13.34
CA ASP A 417 3.44 4.31 14.51
C ASP A 417 3.85 3.66 15.85
N ALA A 418 4.32 2.40 15.83
CA ALA A 418 4.70 1.61 17.01
C ALA A 418 3.67 1.69 18.17
N PRO A 419 2.40 1.31 17.93
CA PRO A 419 1.32 1.48 18.90
C PRO A 419 1.59 0.69 20.19
N GLU A 420 0.84 0.98 21.26
CA GLU A 420 0.95 0.21 22.50
C GLU A 420 0.42 -1.22 22.34
N SER A 421 -0.56 -1.43 21.45
CA SER A 421 -1.06 -2.75 21.07
C SER A 421 -1.65 -2.76 19.66
N TYR A 422 -1.78 -3.97 19.11
CA TYR A 422 -2.48 -4.26 17.87
C TYR A 422 -3.31 -5.52 18.07
N GLU A 423 -4.60 -5.45 17.79
CA GLU A 423 -5.53 -6.58 17.89
C GLU A 423 -6.06 -6.90 16.49
N TYR A 424 -6.07 -8.18 16.16
CA TYR A 424 -6.60 -8.72 14.92
C TYR A 424 -7.60 -9.82 15.26
N GLU A 425 -8.87 -9.56 14.98
CA GLU A 425 -9.95 -10.52 15.21
C GLU A 425 -10.40 -11.11 13.88
N SER A 426 -10.59 -12.43 13.85
CA SER A 426 -11.15 -13.13 12.69
C SER A 426 -12.17 -14.17 13.12
N ILE A 427 -13.28 -14.28 12.37
CA ILE A 427 -14.41 -15.17 12.67
C ILE A 427 -13.94 -16.63 12.82
N ALA A 428 -12.96 -17.05 12.01
CA ALA A 428 -12.47 -18.42 11.98
C ALA A 428 -11.40 -18.76 13.04
N ARG A 429 -10.66 -17.77 13.59
CA ARG A 429 -9.48 -18.04 14.44
C ARG A 429 -9.46 -17.31 15.78
N GLY A 430 -10.51 -16.54 16.10
CA GLY A 430 -10.57 -15.74 17.32
C GLY A 430 -9.72 -14.46 17.23
N SER A 431 -9.40 -13.86 18.38
CA SER A 431 -8.59 -12.65 18.48
C SER A 431 -7.11 -12.96 18.73
N GLU A 432 -6.25 -12.33 17.93
CA GLU A 432 -4.80 -12.29 18.10
C GLU A 432 -4.43 -10.93 18.68
N PHE A 433 -3.76 -10.92 19.83
CA PHE A 433 -3.34 -9.70 20.51
C PHE A 433 -1.82 -9.56 20.47
N VAL A 434 -1.35 -8.47 19.88
CA VAL A 434 0.06 -8.13 19.76
C VAL A 434 0.37 -6.94 20.66
N GLU A 435 1.17 -7.16 21.70
CA GLU A 435 1.61 -6.11 22.59
C GLU A 435 2.86 -5.39 22.07
N ARG A 436 2.83 -4.06 22.15
CA ARG A 436 3.97 -3.18 21.86
C ARG A 436 4.68 -3.51 20.55
N PRO A 437 3.96 -3.65 19.42
CA PRO A 437 4.60 -4.02 18.18
C PRO A 437 5.58 -2.95 17.71
N TYR A 438 6.65 -3.40 17.06
CA TYR A 438 7.67 -2.55 16.49
C TYR A 438 8.29 -3.22 15.27
N LEU A 439 8.44 -2.45 14.20
CA LEU A 439 8.98 -2.95 12.96
C LEU A 439 10.03 -1.99 12.40
N ALA A 440 11.18 -2.54 12.04
CA ALA A 440 12.21 -1.89 11.23
C ALA A 440 12.30 -2.62 9.88
N MET A 441 11.94 -1.95 8.79
CA MET A 441 11.92 -2.55 7.45
C MET A 441 13.13 -2.13 6.63
N LEU A 442 13.72 -3.09 5.93
CA LEU A 442 14.65 -2.87 4.83
C LEU A 442 14.13 -3.62 3.62
N GLY A 443 13.92 -2.91 2.51
CA GLY A 443 13.45 -3.49 1.26
C GLY A 443 14.39 -3.19 0.12
N ASN A 444 14.61 -4.17 -0.75
CA ASN A 444 15.23 -3.93 -2.05
C ASN A 444 14.14 -3.87 -3.12
N ILE A 445 14.24 -2.87 -3.99
CA ILE A 445 13.23 -2.62 -5.00
C ILE A 445 13.83 -1.97 -6.25
N THR A 446 13.16 -2.10 -7.38
CA THR A 446 13.53 -1.40 -8.61
C THR A 446 12.52 -0.31 -8.95
N PRO A 447 12.93 0.75 -9.68
CA PRO A 447 11.98 1.71 -10.23
C PRO A 447 10.89 1.04 -11.08
N ALA A 448 11.23 -0.02 -11.84
CA ALA A 448 10.28 -0.75 -12.67
C ALA A 448 9.18 -1.45 -11.84
N ASP A 449 9.54 -2.02 -10.69
CA ASP A 449 8.55 -2.63 -9.78
C ASP A 449 7.60 -1.57 -9.19
N LEU A 450 8.09 -0.34 -9.00
CA LEU A 450 7.33 0.76 -8.42
C LEU A 450 6.50 1.53 -9.43
N ALA A 451 6.88 1.56 -10.70
CA ALA A 451 6.23 2.37 -11.73
C ALA A 451 4.68 2.23 -11.76
N PRO A 452 4.08 1.03 -11.61
CA PRO A 452 2.62 0.88 -11.59
C PRO A 452 1.92 1.52 -10.39
N TYR A 453 2.63 1.76 -9.28
CA TYR A 453 2.05 2.18 -7.99
C TYR A 453 2.59 3.50 -7.44
N ALA A 454 3.71 3.97 -7.99
CA ALA A 454 4.44 5.17 -7.58
C ALA A 454 4.58 6.20 -8.72
N GLY A 455 3.95 5.98 -9.88
CA GLY A 455 3.80 7.02 -10.90
C GLY A 455 2.96 8.21 -10.39
N ALA A 456 2.87 9.26 -11.21
CA ALA A 456 2.09 10.46 -10.88
C ALA A 456 0.61 10.08 -10.62
N GLY A 457 0.06 10.53 -9.49
CA GLY A 457 -1.28 10.16 -9.01
C GLY A 457 -1.39 8.71 -8.53
N GLY A 458 -0.27 8.03 -8.28
CA GLY A 458 -0.23 6.64 -7.83
C GLY A 458 -0.98 6.39 -6.52
N PRO A 459 -1.66 5.23 -6.37
CA PRO A 459 -2.60 4.97 -5.28
C PRO A 459 -1.97 4.90 -3.88
N LEU A 460 -0.63 4.76 -3.79
CA LEU A 460 0.13 4.62 -2.56
C LEU A 460 0.75 5.94 -2.06
N TRP A 461 0.65 7.01 -2.86
CA TRP A 461 0.99 8.37 -2.42
C TRP A 461 -0.11 8.92 -1.50
N GLY A 462 -1.37 8.91 -1.98
CA GLY A 462 -2.51 9.54 -1.30
C GLY A 462 -2.98 8.84 -0.01
N ASP A 463 -2.65 7.55 0.20
CA ASP A 463 -3.01 6.84 1.42
C ASP A 463 -1.91 6.92 2.51
N GLY A 464 -0.77 7.54 2.18
CA GLY A 464 0.38 7.70 3.05
C GLY A 464 1.24 6.44 3.22
N PHE A 465 1.04 5.37 2.43
CA PHE A 465 1.92 4.20 2.49
C PHE A 465 3.37 4.61 2.20
N TRP A 466 3.62 5.29 1.08
CA TRP A 466 4.98 5.73 0.70
C TRP A 466 5.60 6.75 1.63
N ALA A 467 4.78 7.56 2.31
CA ALA A 467 5.22 8.53 3.30
C ALA A 467 6.00 7.91 4.48
N ARG A 468 5.80 6.61 4.73
CA ARG A 468 6.47 5.86 5.82
C ARG A 468 7.85 5.37 5.42
N TRP A 469 8.14 5.27 4.13
CA TRP A 469 9.42 4.79 3.62
C TRP A 469 10.41 5.94 3.44
N ALA A 470 11.67 5.66 3.77
CA ALA A 470 12.83 6.40 3.31
C ALA A 470 13.30 5.75 2.01
N PHE A 471 13.25 6.50 0.90
CA PHE A 471 13.75 6.03 -0.38
C PHE A 471 15.19 6.41 -0.56
N VAL A 472 16.02 5.42 -0.90
CA VAL A 472 17.43 5.59 -1.20
C VAL A 472 17.60 5.20 -2.64
N ALA A 473 17.65 6.19 -3.54
CA ALA A 473 17.66 5.98 -4.97
C ALA A 473 18.77 6.84 -5.62
N PRO A 474 19.67 6.23 -6.41
CA PRO A 474 20.61 6.99 -7.23
C PRO A 474 19.84 7.78 -8.29
N ALA A 475 20.44 8.86 -8.80
CA ALA A 475 19.87 9.57 -9.94
C ALA A 475 19.84 8.66 -11.19
N ALA A 476 18.96 8.95 -12.15
CA ALA A 476 18.76 8.09 -13.32
C ALA A 476 20.03 7.96 -14.19
N ASP A 477 20.84 9.03 -14.23
CA ASP A 477 22.09 9.18 -14.95
C ASP A 477 23.33 8.88 -14.10
N GLU A 478 23.15 8.58 -12.82
CA GLU A 478 24.26 8.24 -11.93
C GLU A 478 24.87 6.91 -12.34
N ALA A 479 26.17 6.94 -12.62
CA ALA A 479 26.92 5.75 -13.01
C ALA A 479 27.30 4.92 -11.79
N PRO A 480 27.12 3.58 -11.83
CA PRO A 480 27.58 2.71 -10.76
C PRO A 480 29.11 2.70 -10.69
N ASN A 481 29.66 2.32 -9.53
CA ASN A 481 31.09 2.05 -9.40
C ASN A 481 31.48 0.75 -10.13
N LEU A 482 31.82 0.85 -11.42
CA LEU A 482 32.22 -0.28 -12.27
C LEU A 482 33.57 -0.89 -11.85
N GLU A 483 34.41 -0.11 -11.20
CA GLU A 483 35.73 -0.52 -10.74
C GLU A 483 35.69 -1.20 -9.37
N GLY A 484 34.57 -1.13 -8.65
CA GLY A 484 34.38 -1.81 -7.38
C GLY A 484 34.73 -3.30 -7.47
N ARG A 485 35.75 -3.71 -6.72
CA ARG A 485 36.21 -5.11 -6.57
C ARG A 485 36.09 -5.53 -5.12
N PHE A 486 35.58 -6.74 -4.91
CA PHE A 486 35.58 -7.33 -3.58
C PHE A 486 37.02 -7.51 -3.09
N PRO A 487 37.28 -7.31 -1.78
CA PRO A 487 38.55 -7.67 -1.19
C PRO A 487 38.75 -9.19 -1.23
N ASP A 488 40.00 -9.63 -1.22
CA ASP A 488 40.33 -11.04 -1.08
C ASP A 488 39.96 -11.57 0.32
N GLY A 489 39.50 -12.81 0.39
CA GLY A 489 39.19 -13.52 1.63
C GLY A 489 37.70 -13.65 1.94
N ALA A 490 37.39 -14.23 3.09
CA ALA A 490 36.02 -14.41 3.58
C ALA A 490 35.54 -13.16 4.31
N LEU A 491 34.26 -12.80 4.11
CA LEU A 491 33.60 -11.75 4.88
C LEU A 491 33.62 -12.10 6.37
N SER A 492 34.13 -11.20 7.19
CA SER A 492 34.05 -11.27 8.65
C SER A 492 33.78 -9.86 9.16
N ILE A 493 32.74 -9.69 9.99
CA ILE A 493 32.37 -8.37 10.50
C ILE A 493 33.32 -7.99 11.66
N PRO A 494 34.01 -6.85 11.58
CA PRO A 494 34.93 -6.39 12.61
C PRO A 494 34.29 -6.27 13.99
N ALA A 495 35.09 -6.57 15.03
CA ALA A 495 34.66 -6.45 16.43
C ALA A 495 34.24 -5.01 16.80
N GLU A 496 34.79 -3.99 16.13
CA GLU A 496 34.40 -2.59 16.26
C GLU A 496 32.97 -2.29 15.77
N ILE A 497 32.42 -3.12 14.87
CA ILE A 497 31.01 -3.03 14.45
C ILE A 497 30.14 -3.91 15.35
N VAL A 498 30.59 -5.13 15.63
CA VAL A 498 29.81 -6.14 16.37
C VAL A 498 29.64 -5.79 17.86
N ASN A 499 30.71 -5.39 18.54
CA ASN A 499 30.68 -5.19 19.99
C ASN A 499 29.81 -4.00 20.42
N PRO A 500 29.80 -2.83 19.73
CA PRO A 500 28.86 -1.77 20.05
C PRO A 500 27.39 -2.19 19.92
N LEU A 501 27.03 -3.04 18.94
CA LEU A 501 25.66 -3.55 18.80
C LEU A 501 25.27 -4.43 20.00
N ARG A 502 26.17 -5.32 20.45
CA ARG A 502 25.95 -6.14 21.66
C ARG A 502 25.79 -5.27 22.90
N ARG A 503 26.71 -4.32 23.12
CA ARG A 503 26.64 -3.39 24.26
C ARG A 503 25.37 -2.56 24.24
N LEU A 504 24.94 -2.08 23.07
CA LEU A 504 23.68 -1.35 22.93
C LEU A 504 22.50 -2.26 23.30
N HIS A 505 22.45 -3.48 22.76
CA HIS A 505 21.39 -4.45 23.05
C HIS A 505 21.28 -4.79 24.54
N GLU A 506 22.41 -5.02 25.21
CA GLU A 506 22.49 -5.30 26.65
C GLU A 506 22.07 -4.09 27.49
N ARG A 507 22.61 -2.90 27.17
CA ARG A 507 22.33 -1.66 27.89
C ARG A 507 20.85 -1.26 27.82
N LEU A 508 20.17 -1.54 26.71
CA LEU A 508 18.73 -1.28 26.55
C LEU A 508 17.86 -2.24 27.37
N GLY A 509 18.45 -3.26 28.00
CA GLY A 509 17.74 -4.26 28.81
C GLY A 509 17.09 -5.35 27.97
N ILE A 510 17.24 -6.59 28.42
CA ILE A 510 16.66 -7.78 27.79
C ILE A 510 15.48 -8.25 28.64
N PRO A 511 14.29 -8.48 28.06
CA PRO A 511 13.16 -9.05 28.78
C PRO A 511 13.54 -10.39 29.42
N LYS A 512 13.11 -10.61 30.67
CA LYS A 512 13.34 -11.89 31.35
C LYS A 512 12.18 -12.83 31.07
N ILE A 513 12.50 -14.07 30.74
CA ILE A 513 11.53 -15.14 30.49
C ILE A 513 11.65 -16.19 31.58
N GLU A 514 10.55 -16.46 32.27
CA GLU A 514 10.43 -17.53 33.26
C GLU A 514 9.35 -18.52 32.81
N LEU A 515 9.67 -19.81 32.83
CA LEU A 515 8.73 -20.87 32.51
C LEU A 515 8.18 -21.47 33.80
N GLN A 516 6.86 -21.45 33.95
CA GLN A 516 6.16 -22.07 35.07
C GLN A 516 5.44 -23.33 34.59
N PRO A 517 5.66 -24.50 35.24
CA PRO A 517 4.98 -25.72 34.85
C PRO A 517 3.49 -25.62 35.15
N ILE A 518 2.67 -25.94 34.16
CA ILE A 518 1.23 -26.13 34.34
C ILE A 518 1.03 -27.58 34.76
N VAL A 519 0.51 -27.79 35.97
CA VAL A 519 0.28 -29.13 36.53
C VAL A 519 -1.22 -29.47 36.51
N ASP A 520 -1.55 -30.73 36.22
CA ASP A 520 -2.92 -31.24 36.39
C ASP A 520 -3.24 -31.55 37.86
N ASP A 521 -4.49 -31.93 38.13
CA ASP A 521 -4.97 -32.32 39.47
C ASP A 521 -4.19 -33.50 40.10
N LYS A 522 -3.39 -34.22 39.30
CA LYS A 522 -2.54 -35.33 39.72
C LYS A 522 -1.06 -34.93 39.87
N GLY A 523 -0.74 -33.64 39.71
CA GLY A 523 0.62 -33.11 39.82
C GLY A 523 1.50 -33.39 38.60
N LYS A 524 0.95 -33.87 37.48
CA LYS A 524 1.71 -34.09 36.24
C LYS A 524 1.77 -32.80 35.44
N THR A 525 2.96 -32.41 34.99
CA THR A 525 3.13 -31.28 34.07
C THR A 525 2.44 -31.58 32.74
N THR A 526 1.47 -30.74 32.37
CA THR A 526 0.71 -30.82 31.11
C THR A 526 1.13 -29.76 30.10
N GLY A 527 1.90 -28.76 30.53
CA GLY A 527 2.46 -27.72 29.66
C GLY A 527 3.27 -26.70 30.46
N TRP A 528 3.61 -25.60 29.81
CA TRP A 528 4.40 -24.52 30.40
C TRP A 528 3.73 -23.18 30.14
N GLN A 529 3.60 -22.39 31.19
CA GLN A 529 3.18 -21.00 31.11
C GLN A 529 4.40 -20.09 31.04
N VAL A 530 4.40 -19.17 30.08
CA VAL A 530 5.48 -18.19 29.91
C VAL A 530 5.16 -16.93 30.73
N GLN A 531 6.00 -16.60 31.71
CA GLN A 531 6.01 -15.30 32.36
C GLN A 531 7.12 -14.44 31.76
N ARG A 532 6.80 -13.17 31.47
CA ARG A 532 7.72 -12.22 30.85
C ARG A 532 7.75 -10.91 31.61
N GLU A 533 8.94 -10.51 32.05
CA GLU A 533 9.21 -9.22 32.67
C GLU A 533 9.92 -8.30 31.65
N ASP A 534 9.30 -7.18 31.29
CA ASP A 534 9.88 -6.21 30.37
C ASP A 534 10.61 -5.07 31.12
N PRO A 535 11.88 -4.77 30.79
CA PRO A 535 12.51 -3.54 31.26
C PRO A 535 11.81 -2.31 30.66
N PRO A 536 11.79 -1.17 31.37
CA PRO A 536 11.27 0.06 30.81
C PRO A 536 12.12 0.52 29.62
N PRO A 537 11.52 1.16 28.60
CA PRO A 537 12.30 1.72 27.50
C PRO A 537 13.24 2.83 28.01
N ALA A 538 14.46 2.84 27.49
CA ALA A 538 15.45 3.88 27.75
C ALA A 538 14.99 5.21 27.14
N ARG A 539 14.81 6.21 28.00
CA ARG A 539 14.41 7.56 27.60
C ARG A 539 15.64 8.33 27.14
N VAL A 540 15.53 8.95 25.98
CA VAL A 540 16.57 9.82 25.42
C VAL A 540 16.18 11.28 25.66
N ARG A 541 17.12 12.04 26.19
CA ARG A 541 17.00 13.49 26.46
C ARG A 541 17.45 14.28 25.24
N VAL A 542 17.05 15.55 25.19
CA VAL A 542 17.36 16.45 24.07
C VAL A 542 18.16 17.62 24.61
N ALA A 543 19.29 17.93 23.97
CA ALA A 543 20.09 19.09 24.32
C ALA A 543 19.42 20.40 23.84
N ASP A 544 19.82 21.52 24.44
CA ASP A 544 19.28 22.83 24.11
C ASP A 544 19.41 23.15 22.61
N GLY A 545 18.38 23.78 22.05
CA GLY A 545 18.32 24.21 20.64
C GLY A 545 18.04 23.10 19.62
N VAL A 546 18.09 21.81 19.99
CA VAL A 546 17.76 20.72 19.04
C VAL A 546 16.29 20.74 18.65
N PHE A 547 15.37 21.01 19.59
CA PHE A 547 13.95 21.14 19.24
C PHE A 547 13.67 22.34 18.35
N ASP A 548 14.35 23.47 18.57
CA ASP A 548 14.21 24.64 17.69
C ASP A 548 14.71 24.32 16.27
N ALA A 549 15.81 23.58 16.16
CA ALA A 549 16.32 23.10 14.87
C ALA A 549 15.37 22.08 14.21
N PHE A 550 14.70 21.23 15.01
CA PHE A 550 13.64 20.36 14.54
C PHE A 550 12.47 21.15 13.96
N TYR A 551 11.93 22.13 14.69
CA TYR A 551 10.80 22.93 14.21
C TYR A 551 11.16 23.74 12.98
N GLY A 552 12.35 24.36 12.96
CA GLY A 552 12.82 25.08 11.77
C GLY A 552 12.88 24.19 10.54
N TYR A 553 13.38 22.95 10.66
CA TYR A 553 13.40 22.00 9.56
C TYR A 553 11.99 21.51 9.18
N HIS A 554 11.15 21.22 10.17
CA HIS A 554 9.77 20.75 9.96
C HIS A 554 8.92 21.79 9.22
N ASP A 555 8.94 23.03 9.69
CA ASP A 555 8.16 24.13 9.13
C ASP A 555 8.60 24.44 7.70
N ALA A 556 9.91 24.42 7.43
CA ALA A 556 10.44 24.59 6.08
C ALA A 556 9.99 23.46 5.14
N LEU A 557 10.01 22.20 5.58
CA LEU A 557 9.51 21.08 4.76
C LEU A 557 8.00 21.17 4.49
N LEU A 558 7.22 21.61 5.47
CA LEU A 558 5.79 21.86 5.28
C LEU A 558 5.54 22.98 4.26
N GLN A 559 6.31 24.06 4.34
CA GLN A 559 6.24 25.16 3.39
C GLN A 559 6.61 24.70 1.98
N LEU A 560 7.70 23.93 1.84
CA LEU A 560 8.13 23.38 0.54
C LEU A 560 7.08 22.43 -0.05
N ALA A 561 6.40 21.61 0.76
CA ALA A 561 5.30 20.77 0.29
C ALA A 561 4.12 21.62 -0.21
N PHE A 562 3.71 22.60 0.59
CA PHE A 562 2.61 23.49 0.26
C PHE A 562 2.86 24.31 -1.02
N GLU A 563 4.08 24.80 -1.21
CA GLU A 563 4.47 25.62 -2.37
C GLU A 563 4.81 24.79 -3.61
N GLY A 564 5.29 23.55 -3.43
CA GLY A 564 5.84 22.70 -4.50
C GLY A 564 4.81 22.17 -5.50
N GLY A 565 3.50 22.23 -5.20
CA GLY A 565 2.42 21.86 -6.11
C GLY A 565 2.30 20.37 -6.47
N ASN A 566 3.24 19.52 -6.05
CA ASN A 566 3.22 18.08 -6.27
C ASN A 566 2.68 17.33 -5.04
N GLN A 567 1.36 17.15 -5.04
CA GLN A 567 0.63 16.52 -3.92
C GLN A 567 1.05 15.07 -3.63
N ASP A 568 1.67 14.37 -4.59
CA ASP A 568 2.11 12.99 -4.40
C ASP A 568 3.22 12.89 -3.32
N LEU A 569 4.05 13.94 -3.20
CA LEU A 569 5.21 13.93 -2.30
C LEU A 569 4.92 14.56 -0.94
N ASP A 570 3.82 15.30 -0.77
CA ASP A 570 3.47 16.02 0.46
C ASP A 570 3.50 15.13 1.70
N GLY A 571 2.98 13.91 1.56
CA GLY A 571 2.99 12.91 2.62
C GLY A 571 4.40 12.58 3.12
N ASN A 572 5.38 12.52 2.23
CA ASN A 572 6.78 12.26 2.57
C ASN A 572 7.43 13.47 3.24
N TYR A 573 7.22 14.67 2.68
CA TYR A 573 7.77 15.92 3.22
C TYR A 573 7.40 16.14 4.69
N THR A 574 6.12 15.97 5.01
CA THR A 574 5.59 16.13 6.38
C THR A 574 6.24 15.18 7.40
N ARG A 575 6.89 14.10 6.96
CA ARG A 575 7.48 13.05 7.82
C ARG A 575 9.00 13.06 7.87
N PHE A 576 9.71 13.81 7.03
CA PHE A 576 11.19 13.81 7.05
C PHE A 576 11.75 14.34 8.37
N ALA A 577 11.17 15.39 8.96
CA ALA A 577 11.61 15.89 10.26
C ALA A 577 11.45 14.83 11.38
N GLU A 578 10.32 14.11 11.40
CA GLU A 578 10.08 13.00 12.35
C GLU A 578 11.06 11.84 12.12
N LYS A 579 11.40 11.54 10.85
CA LYS A 579 12.43 10.55 10.52
C LYS A 579 13.82 10.99 10.99
N ALA A 580 14.18 12.26 10.83
CA ALA A 580 15.44 12.82 11.34
C ALA A 580 15.49 12.69 12.86
N LEU A 581 14.38 12.94 13.55
CA LEU A 581 14.30 12.75 14.99
C LEU A 581 14.57 11.29 15.39
N ARG A 582 13.93 10.32 14.71
CA ARG A 582 14.18 8.88 14.94
C ARG A 582 15.64 8.51 14.71
N VAL A 583 16.27 9.02 13.64
CA VAL A 583 17.70 8.78 13.36
C VAL A 583 18.57 9.39 14.46
N SER A 584 18.31 10.63 14.88
CA SER A 584 19.09 11.29 15.93
C SER A 584 19.06 10.53 17.28
N VAL A 585 17.93 9.89 17.61
CA VAL A 585 17.80 9.00 18.77
C VAL A 585 18.71 7.78 18.65
N LEU A 586 18.76 7.16 17.46
CA LEU A 586 19.61 5.99 17.21
C LEU A 586 21.10 6.33 17.30
N LEU A 587 21.51 7.48 16.75
CA LEU A 587 22.90 7.93 16.81
C LEU A 587 23.31 8.25 18.24
N ALA A 588 22.50 9.05 18.95
CA ALA A 588 22.74 9.40 20.35
C ALA A 588 22.85 8.17 21.26
N ALA A 589 22.03 7.15 20.99
CA ALA A 589 22.00 5.94 21.79
C ALA A 589 23.32 5.14 21.74
N LEU A 590 24.16 5.26 20.71
CA LEU A 590 25.43 4.56 20.69
C LEU A 590 26.46 5.13 21.67
N GLU A 591 26.33 6.43 22.00
CA GLU A 591 27.29 7.15 22.83
C GLU A 591 26.75 7.47 24.24
N GLY A 592 25.44 7.64 24.37
CA GLY A 592 24.81 8.05 25.62
C GLY A 592 23.28 8.02 25.57
N ASP A 593 22.67 9.00 26.21
CA ASP A 593 21.22 9.19 26.31
C ASP A 593 20.79 10.64 25.96
N VAL A 594 21.66 11.43 25.31
CA VAL A 594 21.39 12.82 24.94
C VAL A 594 21.53 13.03 23.44
N ILE A 595 20.48 13.55 22.81
CA ILE A 595 20.54 14.06 21.44
C ILE A 595 21.18 15.43 21.48
N GLU A 596 22.44 15.49 21.05
CA GLU A 596 23.18 16.73 20.83
C GLU A 596 22.92 17.29 19.43
N MET A 597 23.30 18.55 19.20
CA MET A 597 23.16 19.19 17.90
C MET A 597 23.90 18.44 16.78
N ARG A 598 25.04 17.77 17.07
CA ARG A 598 25.73 16.92 16.09
C ARG A 598 24.90 15.71 15.65
N HIS A 599 24.19 15.06 16.58
CA HIS A 599 23.30 13.93 16.28
C HIS A 599 22.13 14.39 15.40
N TRP A 600 21.56 15.56 15.71
CA TRP A 600 20.51 16.18 14.91
C TRP A 600 21.00 16.58 13.51
N ALA A 601 22.13 17.27 13.42
CA ALA A 601 22.74 17.69 12.16
C ALA A 601 23.01 16.51 11.23
N ARG A 602 23.60 15.43 11.75
CA ARG A 602 23.81 14.20 10.97
C ARG A 602 22.50 13.56 10.54
N ALA A 603 21.48 13.55 11.40
CA ALA A 603 20.18 13.04 11.04
C ALA A 603 19.48 13.87 9.94
N GLN A 604 19.60 15.20 9.96
CA GLN A 604 19.10 16.08 8.92
C GLN A 604 19.80 15.79 7.57
N GLN A 605 21.12 15.57 7.58
CA GLN A 605 21.86 15.17 6.37
C GLN A 605 21.37 13.87 5.77
N VAL A 606 21.12 12.87 6.62
CA VAL A 606 20.57 11.57 6.23
C VAL A 606 19.19 11.77 5.56
N THR A 607 18.31 12.55 6.18
CA THR A 607 16.95 12.74 5.65
C THR A 607 16.90 13.60 4.40
N GLU A 608 17.80 14.58 4.26
CA GLU A 608 17.93 15.33 3.00
C GLU A 608 18.43 14.44 1.85
N ARG A 609 19.29 13.45 2.11
CA ARG A 609 19.63 12.42 1.12
C ARG A 609 18.47 11.50 0.79
N TRP A 610 17.64 11.14 1.78
CA TRP A 610 16.40 10.40 1.51
C TRP A 610 15.38 11.23 0.72
N ARG A 611 15.34 12.55 0.92
CA ARG A 611 14.52 13.46 0.13
C ARG A 611 15.03 13.55 -1.31
N ALA A 612 16.34 13.57 -1.52
CA ALA A 612 16.92 13.44 -2.86
C ALA A 612 16.60 12.09 -3.50
N GLY A 613 16.73 10.99 -2.75
CA GLY A 613 16.35 9.65 -3.22
C GLY A 613 14.86 9.53 -3.58
N LEU A 614 13.97 10.22 -2.86
CA LEU A 614 12.55 10.30 -3.20
C LEU A 614 12.34 10.97 -4.57
N HIS A 615 12.96 12.12 -4.82
CA HIS A 615 12.85 12.81 -6.10
C HIS A 615 13.49 12.04 -7.24
N ASN A 616 14.66 11.42 -7.01
CA ASN A 616 15.32 10.56 -7.97
C ASN A 616 14.42 9.38 -8.38
N LEU A 617 13.77 8.72 -7.40
CA LEU A 617 12.81 7.67 -7.68
C LEU A 617 11.61 8.23 -8.46
N TYR A 618 11.02 9.32 -8.00
CA TYR A 618 9.84 9.92 -8.62
C TYR A 618 10.11 10.29 -10.09
N ALA A 619 11.26 10.91 -10.38
CA ALA A 619 11.70 11.21 -11.73
C ALA A 619 11.89 9.93 -12.57
N GLN A 620 12.44 8.86 -12.00
CA GLN A 620 12.61 7.58 -12.71
C GLN A 620 11.28 6.88 -13.04
N VAL A 621 10.28 6.95 -12.16
CA VAL A 621 8.98 6.28 -12.38
C VAL A 621 8.00 7.11 -13.20
N THR A 622 8.11 8.44 -13.14
CA THR A 622 7.27 9.36 -13.93
C THR A 622 7.90 9.70 -15.28
N GLY A 623 9.23 9.85 -15.35
CA GLY A 623 9.97 10.16 -16.57
C GLY A 623 10.04 8.99 -17.55
N ASN A 624 10.00 7.73 -17.09
CA ASN A 624 10.01 6.57 -17.98
C ASN A 624 8.66 6.29 -18.65
N LEU A 625 7.54 6.81 -18.14
CA LEU A 625 6.23 6.57 -18.76
C LEU A 625 6.10 7.23 -20.15
N GLY A 626 6.73 8.40 -20.35
CA GLY A 626 6.79 9.07 -21.65
C GLY A 626 7.72 8.35 -22.62
N ALA A 627 9.01 8.26 -22.27
CA ALA A 627 10.05 7.74 -23.16
C ALA A 627 9.95 6.22 -23.45
N GLU A 628 9.45 5.40 -22.53
CA GLU A 628 9.30 3.95 -22.73
C GLU A 628 8.03 3.63 -23.53
N THR A 629 6.95 4.39 -23.32
CA THR A 629 5.75 4.34 -24.18
C THR A 629 6.10 4.82 -25.59
N GLU A 630 6.82 5.93 -25.73
CA GLU A 630 7.30 6.44 -27.01
C GLU A 630 8.18 5.42 -27.72
N ARG A 631 9.20 4.84 -27.07
CA ARG A 631 10.05 3.79 -27.67
C ARG A 631 9.27 2.52 -28.05
N ARG A 632 8.29 2.11 -27.24
CA ARG A 632 7.42 0.95 -27.57
C ARG A 632 6.54 1.25 -28.78
N VAL A 633 6.02 2.47 -28.86
CA VAL A 633 5.22 2.92 -30.01
C VAL A 633 6.10 3.11 -31.25
N GLU A 634 7.31 3.65 -31.13
CA GLU A 634 8.31 3.75 -32.18
C GLU A 634 8.65 2.36 -32.75
N GLY A 635 8.97 1.39 -31.88
CA GLY A 635 9.22 0.01 -32.29
C GLY A 635 8.03 -0.60 -33.02
N LYS A 636 6.81 -0.38 -32.53
CA LYS A 636 5.57 -0.85 -33.17
C LYS A 636 5.31 -0.14 -34.52
N VAL A 637 5.61 1.15 -34.64
CA VAL A 637 5.51 1.90 -35.91
C VAL A 637 6.50 1.35 -36.92
N VAL A 638 7.74 1.09 -36.52
CA VAL A 638 8.77 0.48 -37.37
C VAL A 638 8.35 -0.91 -37.84
N GLU A 639 7.82 -1.76 -36.95
CA GLU A 639 7.28 -3.09 -37.33
C GLU A 639 6.11 -2.98 -38.31
N LEU A 640 5.15 -2.09 -38.06
CA LEU A 640 4.01 -1.88 -38.96
C LEU A 640 4.43 -1.43 -40.35
N LEU A 641 5.40 -0.52 -40.44
CA LEU A 641 5.97 -0.06 -41.71
C LEU A 641 6.78 -1.16 -42.41
N LYS A 642 7.42 -2.06 -41.66
CA LYS A 642 8.12 -3.24 -42.18
C LYS A 642 7.17 -4.28 -42.76
N GLU A 643 6.07 -4.56 -42.08
CA GLU A 643 5.10 -5.59 -42.47
C GLU A 643 4.16 -5.12 -43.57
N ARG A 644 3.73 -3.86 -43.53
CA ARG A 644 2.62 -3.35 -44.36
C ARG A 644 3.07 -2.32 -45.40
N GLY A 645 4.35 -1.94 -45.39
CA GLY A 645 4.90 -0.94 -46.30
C GLY A 645 4.41 0.47 -45.96
N ALA A 646 4.18 1.28 -47.00
CA ALA A 646 3.88 2.70 -46.84
C ALA A 646 2.50 2.94 -46.20
N LEU A 647 2.47 3.52 -44.99
CA LEU A 647 1.24 3.81 -44.24
C LEU A 647 1.07 5.30 -43.99
N THR A 648 -0.18 5.75 -43.88
CA THR A 648 -0.52 7.12 -43.47
C THR A 648 -0.48 7.26 -41.95
N LYS A 649 -0.31 8.50 -41.45
CA LYS A 649 -0.42 8.81 -40.02
C LYS A 649 -1.71 8.28 -39.39
N ARG A 650 -2.83 8.35 -40.12
CA ARG A 650 -4.14 7.87 -39.65
C ARG A 650 -4.15 6.35 -39.44
N GLU A 651 -3.59 5.60 -40.39
CA GLU A 651 -3.49 4.14 -40.32
C GLU A 651 -2.54 3.71 -39.20
N LEU A 652 -1.42 4.41 -39.03
CA LEU A 652 -0.51 4.18 -37.91
C LEU A 652 -1.17 4.45 -36.56
N CYS A 653 -1.97 5.52 -36.43
CA CYS A 653 -2.76 5.76 -35.21
C CYS A 653 -3.74 4.60 -34.93
N GLN A 654 -4.41 4.10 -35.98
CA GLN A 654 -5.38 3.00 -35.86
C GLN A 654 -4.72 1.68 -35.46
N TYR A 655 -3.58 1.32 -36.07
CA TYR A 655 -2.89 0.05 -35.80
C TYR A 655 -2.07 0.09 -34.50
N ALA A 656 -1.49 1.24 -34.16
CA ALA A 656 -0.74 1.40 -32.92
C ALA A 656 -1.65 1.63 -31.71
N HIS A 657 -2.90 2.05 -31.91
CA HIS A 657 -3.85 2.53 -30.90
C HIS A 657 -3.32 3.76 -30.14
N VAL A 658 -2.84 4.77 -30.88
CA VAL A 658 -2.20 5.98 -30.35
C VAL A 658 -2.91 7.23 -30.88
N GLN A 659 -2.99 8.26 -30.05
CA GLN A 659 -3.60 9.55 -30.42
C GLN A 659 -2.81 10.27 -31.52
N SER A 660 -3.51 11.03 -32.36
CA SER A 660 -2.91 11.68 -33.54
C SER A 660 -1.78 12.65 -33.20
N GLU A 661 -1.88 13.37 -32.09
CA GLU A 661 -0.85 14.34 -31.68
C GLU A 661 0.46 13.63 -31.33
N ALA A 662 0.42 12.65 -30.42
CA ALA A 662 1.59 11.84 -30.04
C ALA A 662 2.21 11.09 -31.24
N MET A 663 1.38 10.53 -32.13
CA MET A 663 1.88 9.90 -33.36
C MET A 663 2.59 10.91 -34.29
N GLY A 664 2.20 12.19 -34.25
CA GLY A 664 2.87 13.26 -35.00
C GLY A 664 4.30 13.51 -34.52
N THR A 665 4.49 13.58 -33.21
CA THR A 665 5.81 13.77 -32.58
C THR A 665 6.74 12.59 -32.89
N ILE A 666 6.22 11.37 -32.77
CA ILE A 666 6.97 10.13 -33.05
C ILE A 666 7.41 10.06 -34.52
N LEU A 667 6.51 10.34 -35.45
CA LEU A 667 6.82 10.32 -36.88
C LEU A 667 7.82 11.41 -37.28
N SER A 668 7.73 12.60 -36.66
CA SER A 668 8.69 13.67 -36.90
C SER A 668 10.09 13.24 -36.46
N THR A 669 10.21 12.65 -35.26
CA THR A 669 11.47 12.12 -34.71
C THR A 669 12.06 10.99 -35.58
N LEU A 670 11.22 10.06 -36.05
CA LEU A 670 11.66 8.95 -36.92
C LEU A 670 12.09 9.42 -38.32
N VAL A 671 11.51 10.51 -38.81
CA VAL A 671 11.90 11.15 -40.09
C VAL A 671 13.20 11.94 -39.93
N GLU A 672 13.34 12.72 -38.86
CA GLU A 672 14.56 13.48 -38.55
C GLU A 672 15.76 12.58 -38.31
N SER A 673 15.55 11.43 -37.65
CA SER A 673 16.59 10.41 -37.43
C SER A 673 16.90 9.56 -38.67
N GLY A 674 16.16 9.72 -39.77
CA GLY A 674 16.39 9.03 -41.03
C GLY A 674 15.95 7.56 -41.07
N PHE A 675 15.27 7.05 -40.03
CA PHE A 675 14.73 5.68 -40.01
C PHE A 675 13.47 5.53 -40.88
N VAL A 676 12.69 6.60 -41.03
CA VAL A 676 11.46 6.64 -41.81
C VAL A 676 11.56 7.75 -42.85
N THR A 677 11.12 7.47 -44.07
CA THR A 677 10.99 8.50 -45.12
C THR A 677 9.52 8.89 -45.29
N MET A 678 9.28 10.19 -45.43
CA MET A 678 7.95 10.75 -45.65
C MET A 678 7.79 11.10 -47.13
N THR A 679 6.78 10.53 -47.78
CA THR A 679 6.44 10.78 -49.19
C THR A 679 5.04 11.35 -49.30
N GLN A 680 4.88 12.37 -50.14
CA GLN A 680 3.60 13.01 -50.36
C GLN A 680 2.89 12.40 -51.57
N SER A 681 1.66 11.93 -51.38
CA SER A 681 0.77 11.50 -52.45
C SER A 681 -0.51 12.34 -52.41
N GLY A 682 -0.59 13.34 -53.29
CA GLY A 682 -1.68 14.33 -53.28
C GLY A 682 -1.69 15.19 -52.01
N ARG A 683 -2.78 15.15 -51.24
CA ARG A 683 -2.93 15.86 -49.95
C ARG A 683 -2.53 15.03 -48.73
N THR A 684 -2.04 13.80 -48.93
CA THR A 684 -1.79 12.85 -47.84
C THR A 684 -0.31 12.48 -47.79
N TYR A 685 0.23 12.36 -46.58
CA TYR A 685 1.59 11.89 -46.34
C TYR A 685 1.60 10.40 -46.02
N HIS A 686 2.50 9.68 -46.68
CA HIS A 686 2.80 8.28 -46.45
C HIS A 686 4.21 8.16 -45.86
N PHE A 687 4.33 7.34 -44.83
CA PHE A 687 5.56 7.04 -44.14
C PHE A 687 5.99 5.64 -44.55
N LEU A 688 7.26 5.46 -44.91
CA LEU A 688 7.85 4.15 -45.17
C LEU A 688 9.19 4.03 -44.46
N LEU A 689 9.66 2.80 -44.20
CA LEU A 689 11.03 2.61 -43.73
C LEU A 689 12.03 3.11 -44.78
N ALA A 690 13.05 3.85 -44.33
CA ALA A 690 14.16 4.21 -45.20
C ALA A 690 14.82 2.92 -45.73
N GLN A 691 15.09 2.86 -47.03
CA GLN A 691 15.91 1.80 -47.59
C GLN A 691 17.35 2.02 -47.13
N VAL A 692 17.92 1.03 -46.44
CA VAL A 692 19.36 0.99 -46.11
C VAL A 692 20.17 0.81 -47.37
#